data_AF-A0A1S3SAT4-F1
#
_entry.id   AF-A0A1S3SAT4-F1
#
_cell.length_a   1.000
_cell.length_b   1.000
_cell.length_c   1.000
_cell.angle_alpha   90.00
_cell.angle_beta   90.00
_cell.angle_gamma   90.00
#
_symmetry.space_group_name_H-M   'P 1'
#
loop_
_entity.id
_entity.type
_entity.pdbx_description
1 polymer ?
#
loop_
_entity_poly.entity_id
_entity_poly.type
_entity_poly.pdbx_seq_one_letter_code
_entity_poly.pdbx_strand_id
1 'polypeptide(L)'
;MLPLLVIALLGFPTATASAMPCTHTSLSETLPSSAHSVRPSDVVVLSAIGLPHTQSELSRVLLRLHELLTMFNPAMTSSLPGQTNLYSESSQHRALVEQAMELSLTLRRNQAVDLDTDWKLVMLFVQVDELCLCHDQLSETVTAAVQEVDLALQVLQSQLKQTIVNVAVWDGEYVHQNRICQCMEERHEWELRLLRAMLTQVLQESLDRHLVEKQWYSNKDDFTVLLQDIPFITADPASFISAAPRAGALHTDKLAVQMWANLLQPTIGQQNMKNNDMITSVPCPSEDRPFLRTEMNSPSDHTNELSPLLDPIMGTHMPCEDHSPSNSPPTSVHALRPGDIKVVAAVGDSLTAGNGVGSGSSVNNLLDVTTQYRGLSWSVGGDENLTTVTTLPNILREFNPSLTGFSVGKGKEHTPQAFLNQAVAGGKAKDIPEQVRALVARMKNDSLVNFQEDWKVITLFIGGNDMCDYCYSSLFYSTENYVRHIRESLDYLHKQVPRALVNLVEPLYIPVLRQMHTDLNADLKCPTWLVNILCPCVISPKEGSEALRQLNGLNRDYQRGLHELVESGRYDTHNNFTVVLQPFLRDVIVPQTEDGRPDRTYFSPDCFHLSQKTHTLIARALWNSMLEPLGNKTVKLYFDDGIPVKCPSKTSPFVRTYVNSNYTYEEPAPTPPPITNWGSDFSCVALAPSTSVPTSVHKLRPGDIKVVAALGDSNTAAVGAKAKNVLQLNTQYKGVSWSIGGDQALDTVTTLPNILKKFNPSLYGFSKGQGFLQNSGFNMAVPGAKAFEIPAQVQALIKAMKDDEKVHFEQDWKLVTLFVGARDLCDYCMDQNNLTPKNYSENLMLSLDMLYKEVPRVMVNVVEVLEMDPLRRVTKDALVCTLMQRNACPCFFNPEENSPELTEVNRINQEYQMKTERLVSGGHYDGREDFTVVVQPYFRNAFVPFIGDGKPDLSFFSVDCFHISERAHAEMAIALWNNMLEPVGRKQVYNNFTYDRTKINCPFEDQPFIFTKVNSLPSPPVTPTAPVPNPGTTTPSPVAQCDSSMPVWVPVVLGITGLLIGWGVTWLFMSCRERQSKRKMVEGLIEMKGTGF
;
A
#
# COMPACT_ATOMS: atom_id res chain seq x y z
N MET A 1 40.96 -23.43 6.48
CA MET A 1 40.07 -23.01 7.59
C MET A 1 39.68 -21.54 7.55
N LEU A 2 40.39 -20.65 6.82
CA LEU A 2 40.00 -19.24 6.63
C LEU A 2 38.69 -18.98 5.84
N PRO A 3 38.27 -19.76 4.82
CA PRO A 3 37.08 -19.39 4.02
C PRO A 3 35.74 -19.70 4.70
N LEU A 4 35.74 -20.53 5.76
CA LEU A 4 34.53 -20.84 6.54
C LEU A 4 34.17 -19.76 7.57
N LEU A 5 35.10 -18.85 7.90
CA LEU A 5 34.85 -17.78 8.88
C LEU A 5 34.13 -16.57 8.24
N VAL A 6 34.33 -16.34 6.94
CA VAL A 6 33.73 -15.22 6.19
C VAL A 6 32.22 -15.44 5.97
N ILE A 7 31.81 -16.69 5.73
CA ILE A 7 30.39 -17.06 5.52
C ILE A 7 29.55 -16.86 6.80
N ALA A 8 30.15 -16.98 7.99
CA ALA A 8 29.46 -16.75 9.26
C ALA A 8 29.27 -15.26 9.61
N LEU A 9 30.04 -14.35 8.99
CA LEU A 9 29.97 -12.89 9.24
C LEU A 9 28.98 -12.15 8.32
N LEU A 10 28.39 -12.86 7.35
CA LEU A 10 27.40 -12.36 6.38
C LEU A 10 25.94 -12.75 6.71
N GLY A 11 25.67 -13.30 7.90
CA GLY A 11 24.30 -13.54 8.37
C GLY A 11 23.50 -14.61 7.62
N PHE A 12 24.12 -15.41 6.74
CA PHE A 12 23.42 -16.51 6.07
C PHE A 12 23.04 -17.60 7.09
N PRO A 13 21.75 -17.99 7.19
CA PRO A 13 21.37 -19.14 8.01
C PRO A 13 22.08 -20.39 7.46
N THR A 14 22.63 -21.17 8.38
CA THR A 14 23.40 -22.39 8.10
C THR A 14 22.53 -23.47 7.44
N ALA A 15 22.34 -23.36 6.13
CA ALA A 15 21.98 -24.49 5.30
C ALA A 15 23.25 -25.26 4.92
N THR A 16 23.16 -26.57 5.08
CA THR A 16 24.14 -27.63 4.81
C THR A 16 25.26 -27.30 3.81
N ALA A 17 26.49 -27.59 4.22
CA ALA A 17 27.71 -27.48 3.43
C ALA A 17 27.60 -28.15 2.05
N SER A 18 27.46 -27.34 1.00
CA SER A 18 27.87 -27.68 -0.36
C SER A 18 28.03 -26.42 -1.22
N ALA A 19 29.23 -26.24 -1.77
CA ALA A 19 29.66 -25.30 -2.81
C ALA A 19 29.84 -23.81 -2.43
N MET A 20 30.98 -23.24 -2.87
CA MET A 20 31.11 -21.78 -3.03
C MET A 20 29.96 -21.27 -3.93
N PRO A 21 29.44 -20.03 -3.73
CA PRO A 21 28.34 -19.50 -4.54
C PRO A 21 28.64 -19.50 -6.04
N CYS A 22 29.91 -19.31 -6.41
CA CYS A 22 30.40 -19.38 -7.78
C CYS A 22 31.42 -20.52 -7.89
N THR A 23 31.32 -21.36 -8.93
CA THR A 23 32.35 -22.34 -9.28
C THR A 23 33.65 -21.61 -9.62
N HIS A 24 34.79 -22.04 -9.06
CA HIS A 24 36.11 -21.42 -9.24
C HIS A 24 36.37 -21.01 -10.70
N THR A 25 36.28 -19.70 -11.00
CA THR A 25 37.01 -19.12 -12.12
C THR A 25 38.47 -19.12 -11.72
N SER A 26 39.27 -20.01 -12.31
CA SER A 26 40.73 -20.02 -12.16
C SER A 26 41.31 -18.65 -12.51
N LEU A 27 42.31 -18.19 -11.75
CA LEU A 27 43.16 -17.05 -12.13
C LEU A 27 43.56 -17.22 -13.60
N SER A 28 43.27 -16.22 -14.42
CA SER A 28 43.62 -16.25 -15.84
C SER A 28 45.14 -16.39 -15.98
N GLU A 29 45.62 -17.36 -16.77
CA GLU A 29 47.06 -17.50 -17.07
C GLU A 29 47.59 -16.32 -17.93
N THR A 30 46.69 -15.48 -18.48
CA THR A 30 47.03 -14.31 -19.29
C THR A 30 46.38 -13.04 -18.73
N LEU A 31 47.18 -12.00 -18.45
CA LEU A 31 46.69 -10.68 -18.03
C LEU A 31 45.79 -10.05 -19.11
N PRO A 32 44.72 -9.32 -18.72
CA PRO A 32 43.85 -8.66 -19.69
C PRO A 32 44.60 -7.56 -20.42
N SER A 33 44.52 -7.57 -21.75
CA SER A 33 45.11 -6.54 -22.60
C SER A 33 44.21 -5.32 -22.79
N SER A 34 42.95 -5.38 -22.36
CA SER A 34 41.96 -4.33 -22.53
C SER A 34 40.99 -4.27 -21.34
N ALA A 35 40.48 -3.09 -21.02
CA ALA A 35 39.53 -2.84 -19.93
C ALA A 35 38.23 -3.64 -20.12
N HIS A 36 37.91 -3.95 -21.38
CA HIS A 36 36.70 -4.67 -21.78
C HIS A 36 36.82 -6.20 -21.61
N SER A 37 38.00 -6.71 -21.27
CA SER A 37 38.28 -8.13 -21.03
C SER A 37 38.75 -8.43 -19.60
N VAL A 38 38.57 -7.49 -18.68
CA VAL A 38 38.90 -7.64 -17.25
C VAL A 38 37.86 -8.50 -16.56
N ARG A 39 38.28 -9.57 -15.89
CA ARG A 39 37.42 -10.40 -15.03
C ARG A 39 37.50 -9.92 -13.58
N PRO A 40 36.53 -10.28 -12.72
CA PRO A 40 36.63 -10.00 -11.29
C PRO A 40 37.93 -10.50 -10.63
N SER A 41 38.49 -11.61 -11.12
CA SER A 41 39.77 -12.16 -10.64
C SER A 41 41.00 -11.32 -11.01
N ASP A 42 40.88 -10.45 -12.01
CA ASP A 42 42.01 -9.68 -12.54
C ASP A 42 42.17 -8.32 -11.84
N VAL A 43 41.16 -7.91 -11.05
CA VAL A 43 41.20 -6.67 -10.28
C VAL A 43 42.14 -6.85 -9.08
N VAL A 44 43.15 -5.99 -8.96
CA VAL A 44 44.16 -6.02 -7.89
C VAL A 44 43.88 -4.97 -6.81
N VAL A 45 43.19 -3.88 -7.18
CA VAL A 45 42.87 -2.78 -6.26
C VAL A 45 41.43 -2.36 -6.37
N LEU A 46 40.74 -2.27 -5.23
CA LEU A 46 39.46 -1.57 -5.09
C LEU A 46 39.67 -0.22 -4.38
N SER A 47 39.22 0.87 -5.00
CA SER A 47 39.28 2.22 -4.43
C SER A 47 37.95 2.94 -4.59
N ALA A 48 37.72 3.99 -3.81
CA ALA A 48 36.51 4.80 -3.93
C ALA A 48 36.77 6.30 -3.64
N ILE A 49 36.00 7.17 -4.29
CA ILE A 49 35.93 8.62 -4.03
C ILE A 49 34.47 9.06 -3.93
N GLY A 50 34.20 10.21 -3.30
CA GLY A 50 32.85 10.70 -3.04
C GLY A 50 32.18 10.04 -1.83
N LEU A 51 32.94 9.75 -0.76
CA LEU A 51 32.45 9.07 0.46
C LEU A 51 32.12 10.07 1.58
N PRO A 52 31.13 9.79 2.44
CA PRO A 52 30.62 10.75 3.43
C PRO A 52 31.52 10.83 4.69
N HIS A 53 31.25 11.84 5.52
CA HIS A 53 32.06 12.29 6.67
C HIS A 53 32.31 11.27 7.82
N THR A 54 31.56 10.15 7.91
CA THR A 54 31.61 9.19 9.03
C THR A 54 31.45 7.73 8.58
N GLN A 55 31.60 6.74 9.48
CA GLN A 55 31.24 5.33 9.22
C GLN A 55 29.77 5.23 8.79
N SER A 56 29.57 5.26 7.48
CA SER A 56 28.28 5.34 6.80
C SER A 56 27.83 3.95 6.35
N GLU A 57 26.54 3.77 6.12
CA GLU A 57 25.99 2.63 5.38
C GLU A 57 26.70 2.46 4.03
N LEU A 58 27.00 3.54 3.31
CA LEU A 58 27.80 3.46 2.08
C LEU A 58 29.18 2.81 2.32
N SER A 59 29.87 3.18 3.40
CA SER A 59 31.14 2.56 3.78
C SER A 59 30.98 1.07 4.07
N ARG A 60 29.87 0.65 4.69
CA ARG A 60 29.57 -0.77 4.96
C ARG A 60 29.25 -1.53 3.67
N VAL A 61 28.49 -0.94 2.76
CA VAL A 61 28.20 -1.51 1.43
C VAL A 61 29.50 -1.75 0.65
N LEU A 62 30.43 -0.80 0.67
CA LEU A 62 31.73 -0.95 0.02
C LEU A 62 32.62 -2.02 0.66
N LEU A 63 32.58 -2.16 1.98
CA LEU A 63 33.28 -3.25 2.66
C LEU A 63 32.70 -4.62 2.25
N ARG A 64 31.38 -4.73 2.12
CA ARG A 64 30.73 -5.96 1.61
C ARG A 64 31.10 -6.23 0.14
N LEU A 65 31.18 -5.21 -0.70
CA LEU A 65 31.66 -5.37 -2.08
C LEU A 65 33.11 -5.85 -2.12
N HIS A 66 33.98 -5.30 -1.27
CA HIS A 66 35.36 -5.76 -1.14
C HIS A 66 35.42 -7.24 -0.74
N GLU A 67 34.65 -7.66 0.27
CA GLU A 67 34.54 -9.07 0.68
C GLU A 67 34.12 -9.96 -0.50
N LEU A 68 33.14 -9.54 -1.30
CA LEU A 68 32.71 -10.29 -2.49
C LEU A 68 33.83 -10.42 -3.54
N LEU A 69 34.53 -9.33 -3.84
CA LEU A 69 35.62 -9.31 -4.81
C LEU A 69 36.83 -10.15 -4.36
N THR A 70 37.13 -10.18 -3.05
CA THR A 70 38.22 -11.02 -2.51
C THR A 70 37.98 -12.52 -2.67
N MET A 71 36.72 -12.94 -2.89
CA MET A 71 36.43 -14.34 -3.25
C MET A 71 36.99 -14.71 -4.63
N PHE A 72 37.13 -13.74 -5.54
CA PHE A 72 37.69 -13.94 -6.89
C PHE A 72 39.20 -13.67 -6.94
N ASN A 73 39.68 -12.65 -6.23
CA ASN A 73 41.10 -12.37 -6.06
C ASN A 73 41.46 -12.16 -4.58
N PRO A 74 41.94 -13.20 -3.87
CA PRO A 74 42.32 -13.10 -2.46
C PRO A 74 43.52 -12.17 -2.20
N ALA A 75 44.29 -11.84 -3.23
CA ALA A 75 45.44 -10.93 -3.15
C ALA A 75 45.05 -9.46 -3.39
N MET A 76 43.77 -9.17 -3.65
CA MET A 76 43.27 -7.80 -3.86
C MET A 76 43.50 -6.94 -2.61
N THR A 77 43.98 -5.72 -2.84
CA THR A 77 44.10 -4.69 -1.81
C THR A 77 42.97 -3.67 -1.92
N SER A 78 42.59 -3.04 -0.80
CA SER A 78 41.61 -1.95 -0.80
C SER A 78 42.23 -0.67 -0.25
N SER A 79 41.83 0.48 -0.78
CA SER A 79 42.20 1.80 -0.27
C SER A 79 41.01 2.50 0.42
N LEU A 80 40.06 1.72 0.97
CA LEU A 80 38.83 2.24 1.55
C LEU A 80 39.06 2.94 2.92
N PRO A 81 38.33 4.03 3.24
CA PRO A 81 38.42 4.69 4.53
C PRO A 81 38.03 3.75 5.68
N GLY A 82 38.90 3.66 6.70
CA GLY A 82 38.71 2.80 7.89
C GLY A 82 39.68 1.62 8.01
N GLN A 83 40.42 1.25 6.96
CA GLN A 83 41.47 0.23 7.02
C GLN A 83 42.89 0.79 7.23
N THR A 84 43.10 2.10 7.06
CA THR A 84 44.38 2.78 7.31
C THR A 84 44.18 4.11 8.05
N ASN A 85 45.03 4.40 9.04
CA ASN A 85 45.08 5.68 9.80
C ASN A 85 45.55 6.89 8.96
N LEU A 86 45.30 6.88 7.64
CA LEU A 86 45.92 7.80 6.68
C LEU A 86 45.02 8.95 6.22
N TYR A 87 43.73 8.95 6.55
CA TYR A 87 42.83 10.08 6.29
C TYR A 87 42.81 11.01 7.50
N SER A 88 43.64 12.07 7.47
CA SER A 88 43.53 13.16 8.45
C SER A 88 42.18 13.87 8.30
N GLU A 89 41.62 14.40 9.39
CA GLU A 89 40.39 15.22 9.43
C GLU A 89 40.40 16.45 8.48
N SER A 90 41.53 16.75 7.81
CA SER A 90 41.71 17.88 6.89
C SER A 90 41.43 17.59 5.39
N SER A 91 41.15 16.34 5.00
CA SER A 91 40.81 15.96 3.61
C SER A 91 39.30 15.91 3.30
N GLN A 92 38.46 16.23 4.30
CA GLN A 92 37.05 15.82 4.33
C GLN A 92 36.05 16.92 3.90
N HIS A 93 36.49 18.01 3.27
CA HIS A 93 35.63 19.06 2.68
C HIS A 93 36.00 19.34 1.20
N ARG A 94 36.58 18.35 0.54
CA ARG A 94 37.25 18.51 -0.75
C ARG A 94 36.34 18.12 -1.91
N ALA A 95 36.32 18.95 -2.95
CA ALA A 95 35.63 18.66 -4.21
C ALA A 95 36.07 17.30 -4.79
N LEU A 96 35.20 16.62 -5.54
CA LEU A 96 35.48 15.30 -6.15
C LEU A 96 36.81 15.29 -6.93
N VAL A 97 37.13 16.41 -7.57
CA VAL A 97 38.39 16.61 -8.31
C VAL A 97 39.62 16.46 -7.41
N GLU A 98 39.59 17.04 -6.21
CA GLU A 98 40.70 16.95 -5.26
C GLU A 98 40.81 15.52 -4.70
N GLN A 99 39.69 14.85 -4.47
CA GLN A 99 39.68 13.44 -4.05
C GLN A 99 40.27 12.53 -5.15
N ALA A 100 39.99 12.79 -6.41
CA ALA A 100 40.58 12.07 -7.55
C ALA A 100 42.11 12.26 -7.64
N MET A 101 42.61 13.47 -7.38
CA MET A 101 44.05 13.75 -7.31
C MET A 101 44.73 13.01 -6.15
N GLU A 102 44.10 13.02 -4.97
CA GLU A 102 44.62 12.37 -3.77
C GLU A 102 44.63 10.84 -3.91
N LEU A 103 43.57 10.26 -4.48
CA LEU A 103 43.54 8.83 -4.80
C LEU A 103 44.70 8.46 -5.74
N SER A 104 44.90 9.24 -6.79
CA SER A 104 45.99 9.01 -7.76
C SER A 104 47.38 9.07 -7.11
N LEU A 105 47.60 10.02 -6.20
CA LEU A 105 48.84 10.12 -5.42
C LEU A 105 49.03 8.94 -4.45
N THR A 106 47.94 8.47 -3.84
CA THR A 106 47.95 7.35 -2.89
C THR A 106 48.30 6.05 -3.59
N LEU A 107 47.68 5.78 -4.74
CA LEU A 107 47.99 4.61 -5.56
C LEU A 107 49.44 4.65 -6.07
N ARG A 108 49.99 5.84 -6.39
CA ARG A 108 51.43 6.02 -6.75
C ARG A 108 52.41 5.71 -5.63
N ARG A 109 52.00 5.85 -4.38
CA ARG A 109 52.87 5.57 -3.22
C ARG A 109 52.81 4.12 -2.78
N ASN A 110 51.81 3.36 -3.23
CA ASN A 110 51.63 1.98 -2.82
C ASN A 110 52.63 1.08 -3.56
N GLN A 111 53.69 0.65 -2.87
CA GLN A 111 54.74 -0.22 -3.43
C GLN A 111 54.26 -1.65 -3.74
N ALA A 112 53.06 -2.04 -3.28
CA ALA A 112 52.48 -3.36 -3.52
C ALA A 112 51.63 -3.45 -4.80
N VAL A 113 51.49 -2.35 -5.55
CA VAL A 113 50.67 -2.26 -6.76
C VAL A 113 51.52 -1.67 -7.88
N ASP A 114 51.62 -2.37 -9.01
CA ASP A 114 52.20 -1.82 -10.21
C ASP A 114 51.15 -0.97 -10.95
N LEU A 115 51.34 0.34 -10.91
CA LEU A 115 50.42 1.29 -11.52
C LEU A 115 50.29 1.18 -13.04
N ASP A 116 51.25 0.59 -13.74
CA ASP A 116 51.20 0.47 -15.19
C ASP A 116 50.72 -0.92 -15.64
N THR A 117 50.68 -1.93 -14.74
CA THR A 117 50.35 -3.33 -15.10
C THR A 117 49.22 -4.00 -14.31
N ASP A 118 48.85 -3.49 -13.14
CA ASP A 118 47.72 -4.00 -12.35
C ASP A 118 46.38 -3.32 -12.67
N TRP A 119 45.28 -4.08 -12.74
CA TRP A 119 43.94 -3.51 -12.95
C TRP A 119 43.32 -2.95 -11.66
N LYS A 120 42.78 -1.73 -11.74
CA LYS A 120 42.11 -1.04 -10.62
C LYS A 120 40.62 -0.85 -10.91
N LEU A 121 39.78 -1.10 -9.91
CA LEU A 121 38.37 -0.74 -9.91
C LEU A 121 38.17 0.47 -8.98
N VAL A 122 37.68 1.58 -9.54
CA VAL A 122 37.41 2.82 -8.80
C VAL A 122 35.92 3.07 -8.77
N MET A 123 35.32 3.12 -7.57
CA MET A 123 33.94 3.54 -7.38
C MET A 123 33.88 5.05 -7.14
N LEU A 124 33.18 5.79 -7.99
CA LEU A 124 32.95 7.22 -7.86
C LEU A 124 31.51 7.45 -7.44
N PHE A 125 31.28 7.90 -6.21
CA PHE A 125 29.94 8.18 -5.69
C PHE A 125 29.58 9.66 -5.84
N VAL A 126 28.36 9.92 -6.31
CA VAL A 126 27.77 11.25 -6.36
C VAL A 126 26.69 11.31 -5.28
N GLN A 127 26.94 12.07 -4.21
CA GLN A 127 26.07 12.15 -3.05
C GLN A 127 24.99 13.22 -3.24
N VAL A 128 23.73 12.78 -3.20
CA VAL A 128 22.58 13.65 -3.41
C VAL A 128 22.28 14.49 -2.17
N ASP A 129 22.57 13.99 -0.96
CA ASP A 129 22.39 14.70 0.31
C ASP A 129 23.39 15.81 0.59
N GLU A 130 24.51 15.84 -0.13
CA GLU A 130 25.47 16.95 -0.07
C GLU A 130 25.07 18.13 -0.99
N LEU A 131 24.09 17.94 -1.87
CA LEU A 131 23.58 18.98 -2.77
C LEU A 131 22.59 19.87 -2.01
N CYS A 132 22.90 21.17 -1.86
CA CYS A 132 21.97 22.14 -1.27
C CYS A 132 21.02 22.73 -2.31
N LEU A 133 19.70 22.63 -2.10
CA LEU A 133 18.73 22.78 -3.18
C LEU A 133 17.55 23.67 -2.77
N CYS A 134 17.33 24.73 -3.54
CA CYS A 134 16.08 25.48 -3.57
C CYS A 134 15.44 25.32 -4.97
N HIS A 135 14.10 25.30 -5.06
CA HIS A 135 13.35 24.93 -6.27
C HIS A 135 13.75 25.74 -7.53
N ASP A 136 14.22 26.97 -7.35
CA ASP A 136 14.56 27.89 -8.43
C ASP A 136 15.97 27.68 -9.02
N GLN A 137 16.81 26.82 -8.42
CA GLN A 137 18.21 26.58 -8.83
C GLN A 137 18.51 25.10 -9.16
N LEU A 138 17.48 24.25 -9.22
CA LEU A 138 17.62 22.80 -9.29
C LEU A 138 18.41 22.31 -10.52
N SER A 139 18.14 22.90 -11.69
CA SER A 139 18.86 22.58 -12.94
C SER A 139 20.32 23.02 -12.90
N GLU A 140 20.64 24.13 -12.24
CA GLU A 140 22.01 24.63 -12.11
C GLU A 140 22.82 23.72 -11.17
N THR A 141 22.22 23.28 -10.05
CA THR A 141 22.87 22.36 -9.11
C THR A 141 23.18 21.01 -9.75
N VAL A 142 22.23 20.43 -10.52
CA VAL A 142 22.47 19.17 -11.26
C VAL A 142 23.58 19.36 -12.29
N THR A 143 23.56 20.46 -13.03
CA THR A 143 24.59 20.76 -14.04
C THR A 143 25.98 20.90 -13.40
N ALA A 144 26.09 21.59 -12.26
CA ALA A 144 27.34 21.74 -11.52
C ALA A 144 27.87 20.38 -11.03
N ALA A 145 27.00 19.52 -10.49
CA ALA A 145 27.38 18.17 -10.05
C ALA A 145 27.90 17.30 -11.21
N VAL A 146 27.23 17.33 -12.36
CA VAL A 146 27.68 16.62 -13.58
C VAL A 146 29.05 17.12 -14.05
N GLN A 147 29.26 18.44 -14.05
CA GLN A 147 30.55 19.04 -14.41
C GLN A 147 31.66 18.65 -13.44
N GLU A 148 31.36 18.60 -12.14
CA GLU A 148 32.33 18.17 -11.12
C GLU A 148 32.76 16.72 -11.32
N VAL A 149 31.82 15.83 -11.64
CA VAL A 149 32.11 14.43 -11.99
C VAL A 149 32.97 14.34 -13.25
N ASP A 150 32.66 15.10 -14.31
CA ASP A 150 33.48 15.12 -15.54
C ASP A 150 34.92 15.52 -15.23
N LEU A 151 35.13 16.58 -14.46
CA LEU A 151 36.47 17.05 -14.06
C LEU A 151 37.23 15.98 -13.26
N ALA A 152 36.56 15.28 -12.34
CA ALA A 152 37.17 14.20 -11.57
C ALA A 152 37.57 13.02 -12.49
N LEU A 153 36.71 12.65 -13.46
CA LEU A 153 37.01 11.61 -14.44
C LEU A 153 38.19 11.98 -15.34
N GLN A 154 38.29 13.24 -15.78
CA GLN A 154 39.45 13.73 -16.55
C GLN A 154 40.76 13.58 -15.75
N VAL A 155 40.73 13.89 -14.44
CA VAL A 155 41.88 13.70 -13.56
C VAL A 155 42.26 12.22 -13.49
N LEU A 156 41.31 11.33 -13.19
CA LEU A 156 41.58 9.89 -13.10
C LEU A 156 42.15 9.32 -14.40
N GLN A 157 41.54 9.67 -15.54
CA GLN A 157 42.00 9.19 -16.86
C GLN A 157 43.40 9.71 -17.24
N SER A 158 43.76 10.92 -16.79
CA SER A 158 45.10 11.48 -17.05
C SER A 158 46.20 10.90 -16.17
N GLN A 159 45.84 10.38 -14.98
CA GLN A 159 46.82 9.97 -13.96
C GLN A 159 46.92 8.47 -13.73
N LEU A 160 45.90 7.71 -14.13
CA LEU A 160 45.80 6.26 -13.92
C LEU A 160 45.69 5.52 -15.26
N LYS A 161 46.36 4.37 -15.34
CA LYS A 161 46.21 3.39 -16.41
C LYS A 161 45.61 2.09 -15.87
N GLN A 162 45.09 1.27 -16.77
CA GLN A 162 44.40 0.01 -16.47
C GLN A 162 43.34 0.18 -15.38
N THR A 163 42.42 1.10 -15.60
CA THR A 163 41.43 1.50 -14.60
C THR A 163 40.02 1.40 -15.15
N ILE A 164 39.15 0.74 -14.40
CA ILE A 164 37.70 0.74 -14.62
C ILE A 164 37.09 1.66 -13.58
N VAL A 165 36.41 2.72 -14.01
CA VAL A 165 35.68 3.62 -13.12
C VAL A 165 34.19 3.33 -13.20
N ASN A 166 33.57 3.03 -12.07
CA ASN A 166 32.12 2.90 -11.95
C ASN A 166 31.55 4.10 -11.20
N VAL A 167 30.76 4.92 -11.90
CA VAL A 167 30.04 6.06 -11.33
C VAL A 167 28.72 5.56 -10.75
N ALA A 168 28.39 5.99 -9.53
CA ALA A 168 27.18 5.59 -8.82
C ALA A 168 26.52 6.80 -8.15
N VAL A 169 25.23 7.00 -8.38
CA VAL A 169 24.45 8.01 -7.64
C VAL A 169 23.97 7.41 -6.33
N TRP A 170 24.25 8.08 -5.22
CA TRP A 170 23.89 7.66 -3.87
C TRP A 170 22.94 8.69 -3.26
N ASP A 171 21.73 8.27 -2.87
CA ASP A 171 20.74 9.21 -2.36
C ASP A 171 21.13 9.82 -1.01
N GLY A 172 21.94 9.13 -0.19
CA GLY A 172 22.52 9.59 1.07
C GLY A 172 21.87 9.01 2.33
N GLU A 173 22.34 9.37 3.54
CA GLU A 173 21.80 8.81 4.81
C GLU A 173 20.87 9.78 5.56
N TYR A 174 19.92 9.24 6.31
CA TYR A 174 19.01 10.04 7.15
C TYR A 174 19.67 10.36 8.51
N VAL A 175 20.75 11.13 8.51
CA VAL A 175 21.39 11.61 9.74
C VAL A 175 20.85 13.00 10.07
N HIS A 176 20.15 13.13 11.20
CA HIS A 176 19.84 14.43 11.78
C HIS A 176 21.15 15.16 12.11
N GLN A 177 21.37 16.36 11.53
CA GLN A 177 22.54 17.27 11.64
C GLN A 177 23.51 17.13 10.45
N ASN A 178 23.89 18.15 9.67
CA ASN A 178 24.17 19.55 10.02
C ASN A 178 24.14 20.54 8.82
N ARG A 179 23.44 20.22 7.73
CA ARG A 179 23.24 21.14 6.59
C ARG A 179 21.80 21.11 6.08
N ILE A 180 20.84 21.51 6.92
CA ILE A 180 19.51 21.85 6.41
C ILE A 180 19.69 23.14 5.60
N CYS A 181 19.48 23.07 4.29
CA CYS A 181 19.52 24.25 3.44
C CYS A 181 18.38 25.18 3.85
N GLN A 182 18.65 26.48 3.92
CA GLN A 182 17.78 27.49 4.53
C GLN A 182 16.36 27.57 3.92
N CYS A 183 16.15 27.02 2.72
CA CYS A 183 14.85 26.95 2.04
C CYS A 183 14.03 25.67 2.29
N MET A 184 14.52 24.77 3.16
CA MET A 184 13.86 23.49 3.50
C MET A 184 13.08 23.54 4.83
N GLU A 185 13.14 24.64 5.59
CA GLU A 185 12.57 24.76 6.94
C GLU A 185 11.02 24.73 6.99
N GLU A 186 10.32 24.99 5.87
CA GLU A 186 8.85 25.08 5.83
C GLU A 186 8.13 23.83 5.25
N ARG A 187 8.84 22.74 4.92
CA ARG A 187 8.26 21.60 4.18
C ARG A 187 7.93 20.40 5.06
N HIS A 188 6.84 19.72 4.73
CA HIS A 188 6.51 18.42 5.33
C HIS A 188 7.53 17.34 4.94
N GLU A 189 7.78 16.40 5.85
CA GLU A 189 8.79 15.34 5.71
C GLU A 189 8.68 14.52 4.41
N TRP A 190 7.45 14.27 3.93
CA TRP A 190 7.21 13.52 2.69
C TRP A 190 7.59 14.30 1.43
N GLU A 191 7.42 15.64 1.42
CA GLU A 191 7.81 16.48 0.28
C GLU A 191 9.34 16.52 0.14
N LEU A 192 10.05 16.52 1.26
CA LEU A 192 11.51 16.48 1.30
C LEU A 192 12.04 15.14 0.75
N ARG A 193 11.43 14.02 1.17
CA ARG A 193 11.75 12.68 0.64
C ARG A 193 11.48 12.57 -0.85
N LEU A 194 10.35 13.10 -1.32
CA LEU A 194 10.00 13.10 -2.75
C LEU A 194 10.96 13.95 -3.58
N LEU A 195 11.28 15.15 -3.11
CA LEU A 195 12.22 16.05 -3.80
C LEU A 195 13.60 15.39 -3.93
N ARG A 196 14.06 14.70 -2.89
CA ARG A 196 15.31 13.93 -2.90
C ARG A 196 15.26 12.80 -3.92
N ALA A 197 14.20 11.98 -3.92
CA ALA A 197 14.03 10.91 -4.89
C ALA A 197 14.02 11.42 -6.35
N MET A 198 13.30 12.51 -6.61
CA MET A 198 13.27 13.13 -7.94
C MET A 198 14.64 13.67 -8.37
N LEU A 199 15.37 14.29 -7.45
CA LEU A 199 16.72 14.77 -7.73
C LEU A 199 17.68 13.61 -8.02
N THR A 200 17.64 12.55 -7.22
CA THR A 200 18.43 11.34 -7.44
C THR A 200 18.23 10.81 -8.86
N GLN A 201 16.99 10.73 -9.33
CA GLN A 201 16.68 10.28 -10.69
C GLN A 201 17.20 11.26 -11.76
N VAL A 202 17.03 12.56 -11.57
CA VAL A 202 17.42 13.57 -12.57
C VAL A 202 18.93 13.67 -12.71
N LEU A 203 19.65 13.54 -11.59
CA LEU A 203 21.10 13.48 -11.58
C LEU A 203 21.59 12.21 -12.27
N GLN A 204 20.96 11.06 -12.01
CA GLN A 204 21.22 9.80 -12.71
C GLN A 204 21.08 9.95 -14.24
N GLU A 205 19.95 10.50 -14.72
CA GLU A 205 19.71 10.70 -16.15
C GLU A 205 20.66 11.74 -16.80
N SER A 206 21.05 12.76 -16.03
CA SER A 206 21.97 13.79 -16.52
C SER A 206 23.40 13.28 -16.64
N LEU A 207 23.85 12.44 -15.69
CA LEU A 207 25.13 11.75 -15.75
C LEU A 207 25.17 10.72 -16.88
N ASP A 208 24.09 9.95 -17.08
CA ASP A 208 23.99 8.97 -18.17
C ASP A 208 24.19 9.66 -19.52
N ARG A 209 23.38 10.69 -19.80
CA ARG A 209 23.46 11.48 -21.04
C ARG A 209 24.86 12.07 -21.25
N HIS A 210 25.45 12.65 -20.20
CA HIS A 210 26.78 13.24 -20.29
C HIS A 210 27.87 12.21 -20.60
N LEU A 211 27.82 11.04 -19.98
CA LEU A 211 28.78 9.95 -20.25
C LEU A 211 28.59 9.34 -21.64
N VAL A 212 27.34 9.27 -22.13
CA VAL A 212 27.02 8.90 -23.52
C VAL A 212 27.56 9.92 -24.51
N GLU A 213 27.52 11.23 -24.23
CA GLU A 213 28.15 12.24 -25.08
C GLU A 213 29.69 12.14 -25.05
N LYS A 214 30.24 11.64 -23.95
CA LYS A 214 31.68 11.49 -23.70
C LYS A 214 32.17 10.05 -23.90
N GLN A 215 31.68 9.33 -24.91
CA GLN A 215 32.03 7.93 -25.20
C GLN A 215 33.54 7.65 -25.26
N TRP A 216 34.35 8.68 -25.56
CA TRP A 216 35.81 8.59 -25.58
C TRP A 216 36.45 8.18 -24.25
N TYR A 217 35.74 8.29 -23.12
CA TYR A 217 36.18 7.67 -21.85
C TYR A 217 36.23 6.14 -21.91
N SER A 218 35.47 5.52 -22.81
CA SER A 218 35.34 4.06 -22.95
C SER A 218 35.97 3.52 -24.24
N ASN A 219 36.71 4.35 -24.98
CA ASN A 219 37.37 3.96 -26.23
C ASN A 219 38.85 3.54 -26.05
N LYS A 220 39.38 3.59 -24.82
CA LYS A 220 40.77 3.22 -24.53
C LYS A 220 40.86 1.80 -24.00
N ASP A 221 41.89 1.07 -24.43
CA ASP A 221 42.16 -0.27 -23.91
C ASP A 221 42.55 -0.26 -22.43
N ASP A 222 43.12 0.82 -21.90
CA ASP A 222 43.60 0.88 -20.51
C ASP A 222 42.68 1.68 -19.58
N PHE A 223 41.55 2.21 -20.05
CA PHE A 223 40.66 3.02 -19.22
C PHE A 223 39.22 3.00 -19.74
N THR A 224 38.25 2.80 -18.84
CA THR A 224 36.83 2.88 -19.18
C THR A 224 36.01 3.43 -18.01
N VAL A 225 34.91 4.11 -18.34
CA VAL A 225 33.96 4.66 -17.37
C VAL A 225 32.57 4.08 -17.66
N LEU A 226 31.88 3.69 -16.61
CA LEU A 226 30.51 3.18 -16.68
C LEU A 226 29.66 3.81 -15.58
N LEU A 227 28.41 4.13 -15.89
CA LEU A 227 27.41 4.51 -14.91
C LEU A 227 26.63 3.28 -14.44
N GLN A 228 26.37 3.17 -13.15
CA GLN A 228 25.50 2.15 -12.57
C GLN A 228 24.05 2.43 -12.97
N ASP A 229 23.33 1.45 -13.52
CA ASP A 229 22.01 1.66 -14.17
C ASP A 229 20.91 2.15 -13.21
N ILE A 230 21.01 1.82 -11.91
CA ILE A 230 20.01 2.15 -10.88
C ILE A 230 20.71 2.92 -9.75
N PRO A 231 20.17 4.07 -9.31
CA PRO A 231 20.72 4.79 -8.16
C PRO A 231 20.56 3.97 -6.88
N PHE A 232 21.46 4.18 -5.92
CA PHE A 232 21.42 3.51 -4.63
C PHE A 232 20.59 4.32 -3.64
N ILE A 233 19.53 3.72 -3.12
CA ILE A 233 18.52 4.35 -2.25
C ILE A 233 18.60 3.72 -0.87
N THR A 234 18.87 4.53 0.17
CA THR A 234 18.98 4.08 1.56
C THR A 234 17.63 3.94 2.27
N ALA A 235 16.57 4.57 1.75
CA ALA A 235 15.22 4.45 2.27
C ALA A 235 14.56 3.16 1.74
N ASP A 236 14.42 2.12 2.58
CA ASP A 236 13.75 0.87 2.19
C ASP A 236 12.24 1.10 1.93
N PRO A 237 11.72 0.85 0.70
CA PRO A 237 10.28 0.88 0.42
C PRO A 237 9.49 -0.12 1.29
N ALA A 238 10.12 -1.23 1.73
CA ALA A 238 9.48 -2.22 2.60
C ALA A 238 9.34 -1.78 4.06
N SER A 239 10.08 -0.74 4.48
CA SER A 239 9.89 -0.10 5.79
C SER A 239 8.57 0.66 5.90
N PHE A 240 7.95 1.00 4.76
CA PHE A 240 6.62 1.61 4.73
C PHE A 240 5.48 0.58 4.88
N ILE A 241 5.73 -0.69 4.51
CA ILE A 241 4.73 -1.77 4.53
C ILE A 241 4.83 -2.62 5.82
N SER A 242 5.97 -2.60 6.52
CA SER A 242 6.19 -3.43 7.70
C SER A 242 6.80 -2.66 8.87
N ALA A 243 6.07 -2.61 9.99
CA ALA A 243 6.56 -2.14 11.28
C ALA A 243 7.50 -3.18 11.93
N ALA A 244 8.57 -3.58 11.24
CA ALA A 244 9.58 -4.49 11.75
C ALA A 244 10.89 -3.74 12.05
N PRO A 245 11.16 -3.36 13.31
CA PRO A 245 12.45 -2.79 13.68
C PRO A 245 13.47 -3.93 13.86
N ARG A 246 14.22 -4.25 12.80
CA ARG A 246 15.51 -4.99 12.79
C ARG A 246 15.96 -5.26 11.33
N ALA A 247 16.40 -4.24 10.59
CA ALA A 247 16.79 -4.43 9.18
C ALA A 247 18.08 -3.71 8.74
N GLY A 248 18.86 -3.11 9.66
CA GLY A 248 20.09 -2.38 9.28
C GLY A 248 21.07 -3.24 8.46
N ALA A 249 21.48 -4.40 8.99
CA ALA A 249 22.43 -5.29 8.29
C ALA A 249 21.86 -5.91 7.00
N LEU A 250 20.58 -6.30 7.00
CA LEU A 250 19.93 -6.92 5.85
C LEU A 250 19.81 -5.95 4.66
N HIS A 251 19.60 -4.66 4.94
CA HIS A 251 19.53 -3.62 3.94
C HIS A 251 20.91 -3.31 3.33
N THR A 252 21.97 -3.22 4.16
CA THR A 252 23.36 -3.08 3.68
C THR A 252 23.75 -4.19 2.72
N ASP A 253 23.45 -5.45 3.08
CA ASP A 253 23.80 -6.61 2.25
C ASP A 253 23.05 -6.58 0.90
N LYS A 254 21.79 -6.14 0.88
CA LYS A 254 21.00 -5.98 -0.35
C LYS A 254 21.62 -4.94 -1.30
N LEU A 255 21.99 -3.77 -0.78
CA LEU A 255 22.65 -2.72 -1.59
C LEU A 255 24.01 -3.19 -2.12
N ALA A 256 24.76 -3.98 -1.36
CA ALA A 256 26.03 -4.56 -1.80
C ALA A 256 25.85 -5.59 -2.92
N VAL A 257 24.85 -6.46 -2.82
CA VAL A 257 24.54 -7.43 -3.89
C VAL A 257 24.04 -6.70 -5.14
N GLN A 258 23.28 -5.62 -5.00
CA GLN A 258 22.89 -4.75 -6.13
C GLN A 258 24.11 -4.12 -6.81
N MET A 259 25.02 -3.55 -6.03
CA MET A 259 26.26 -2.96 -6.55
C MET A 259 27.11 -4.00 -7.29
N TRP A 260 27.20 -5.20 -6.75
CA TRP A 260 27.89 -6.33 -7.39
C TRP A 260 27.20 -6.76 -8.69
N ALA A 261 25.88 -6.95 -8.67
CA ALA A 261 25.13 -7.38 -9.85
C ALA A 261 25.32 -6.43 -11.04
N ASN A 262 25.33 -5.12 -10.77
CA ASN A 262 25.50 -4.08 -11.79
C ASN A 262 26.93 -3.99 -12.36
N LEU A 263 27.94 -4.54 -11.67
CA LEU A 263 29.31 -4.68 -12.17
C LEU A 263 29.47 -5.85 -13.14
N LEU A 264 28.50 -6.78 -13.18
CA LEU A 264 28.52 -7.96 -14.05
C LEU A 264 27.77 -7.70 -15.35
N GLN A 265 28.15 -8.40 -16.41
CA GLN A 265 27.40 -8.38 -17.66
C GLN A 265 26.04 -9.07 -17.49
N PRO A 266 24.93 -8.48 -17.98
CA PRO A 266 23.61 -9.08 -17.84
C PRO A 266 23.53 -10.41 -18.60
N THR A 267 22.91 -11.47 -18.08
CA THR A 267 22.57 -12.67 -18.89
C THR A 267 21.13 -12.63 -19.36
N ILE A 268 20.85 -13.25 -20.52
CA ILE A 268 19.49 -13.31 -21.10
C ILE A 268 18.57 -14.02 -20.10
N GLY A 269 17.59 -13.29 -19.56
CA GLY A 269 16.65 -13.78 -18.54
C GLY A 269 16.98 -13.40 -17.08
N GLN A 270 18.09 -12.71 -16.82
CA GLN A 270 18.56 -12.35 -15.47
C GLN A 270 18.29 -10.89 -15.07
N GLN A 271 17.64 -10.09 -15.92
CA GLN A 271 17.00 -8.84 -15.47
C GLN A 271 15.84 -9.09 -14.46
N ASN A 272 15.54 -10.36 -14.16
CA ASN A 272 14.36 -10.83 -13.43
C ASN A 272 14.63 -11.34 -11.99
N MET A 273 15.60 -10.81 -11.25
CA MET A 273 15.70 -11.11 -9.82
C MET A 273 15.07 -10.01 -8.97
N LYS A 274 13.92 -10.34 -8.36
CA LYS A 274 13.12 -9.46 -7.51
C LYS A 274 13.95 -8.93 -6.34
N ASN A 275 13.65 -7.70 -5.92
CA ASN A 275 14.17 -7.05 -4.72
C ASN A 275 14.01 -7.85 -3.40
N ASN A 276 13.22 -8.93 -3.37
CA ASN A 276 13.11 -9.86 -2.23
C ASN A 276 13.80 -11.22 -2.45
N ASP A 277 14.14 -11.61 -3.70
CA ASP A 277 14.82 -12.87 -4.02
C ASP A 277 16.36 -12.71 -4.07
N MET A 278 16.85 -11.46 -4.05
CA MET A 278 18.28 -11.13 -4.07
C MET A 278 19.04 -11.64 -2.82
N ILE A 279 18.32 -11.92 -1.73
CA ILE A 279 18.89 -12.44 -0.47
C ILE A 279 19.29 -13.92 -0.60
N THR A 280 18.71 -14.66 -1.56
CA THR A 280 18.93 -16.11 -1.70
C THR A 280 20.00 -16.53 -2.72
N SER A 281 20.52 -15.62 -3.55
CA SER A 281 21.61 -15.94 -4.49
C SER A 281 22.42 -14.71 -4.91
N VAL A 282 23.73 -14.73 -4.62
CA VAL A 282 24.70 -13.76 -5.19
C VAL A 282 24.93 -14.13 -6.66
N PRO A 283 24.73 -13.19 -7.63
CA PRO A 283 24.95 -13.49 -9.05
C PRO A 283 26.43 -13.76 -9.33
N CYS A 284 26.71 -14.69 -10.23
CA CYS A 284 28.07 -15.08 -10.62
C CYS A 284 28.30 -14.77 -12.11
N PRO A 285 29.52 -14.37 -12.51
CA PRO A 285 29.91 -14.31 -13.92
C PRO A 285 29.70 -15.68 -14.58
N SER A 286 29.14 -15.68 -15.79
CA SER A 286 28.95 -16.92 -16.57
C SER A 286 30.18 -17.20 -17.44
N GLU A 287 30.35 -18.44 -17.90
CA GLU A 287 31.44 -18.79 -18.84
C GLU A 287 31.38 -17.97 -20.13
N ASP A 288 30.17 -17.67 -20.62
CA ASP A 288 29.93 -16.91 -21.85
C ASP A 288 30.08 -15.39 -21.66
N ARG A 289 29.96 -14.90 -20.42
CA ARG A 289 30.05 -13.48 -20.03
C ARG A 289 30.90 -13.31 -18.77
N PRO A 290 32.23 -13.56 -18.84
CA PRO A 290 33.09 -13.65 -17.66
C PRO A 290 33.69 -12.31 -17.22
N PHE A 291 33.50 -11.24 -18.00
CA PHE A 291 34.15 -9.94 -17.80
C PHE A 291 33.28 -9.00 -16.95
N LEU A 292 33.91 -8.00 -16.34
CA LEU A 292 33.20 -6.86 -15.76
C LEU A 292 32.49 -6.08 -16.86
N ARG A 293 31.33 -5.53 -16.53
CA ARG A 293 30.51 -4.72 -17.44
C ARG A 293 31.26 -3.45 -17.82
N THR A 294 31.25 -3.12 -19.10
CA THR A 294 31.74 -1.87 -19.69
C THR A 294 30.83 -1.51 -20.87
N GLU A 295 30.80 -0.24 -21.28
CA GLU A 295 30.00 0.18 -22.44
C GLU A 295 30.36 -0.54 -23.74
N MET A 296 31.60 -1.03 -23.89
CA MET A 296 32.00 -1.72 -25.12
C MET A 296 31.56 -3.19 -25.15
N ASN A 297 31.64 -3.90 -24.01
CA ASN A 297 31.33 -5.34 -23.94
C ASN A 297 29.89 -5.62 -23.52
N SER A 298 29.16 -4.61 -23.05
CA SER A 298 27.74 -4.65 -22.73
C SER A 298 27.16 -3.27 -23.00
N PRO A 299 27.02 -2.90 -24.30
CA PRO A 299 26.49 -1.59 -24.67
C PRO A 299 25.12 -1.42 -24.06
N SER A 300 24.92 -0.31 -23.37
CA SER A 300 23.59 0.07 -22.93
C SER A 300 22.77 0.44 -24.18
N ASP A 301 21.49 0.06 -24.26
CA ASP A 301 20.61 0.43 -25.39
C ASP A 301 20.34 1.95 -25.36
N HIS A 302 21.31 2.69 -25.92
CA HIS A 302 21.20 4.10 -26.23
C HIS A 302 20.58 4.25 -27.61
N THR A 303 19.34 3.78 -27.77
CA THR A 303 18.51 4.23 -28.88
C THR A 303 18.23 5.72 -28.68
N ASN A 304 19.15 6.53 -29.21
CA ASN A 304 18.90 7.90 -29.62
C ASN A 304 17.91 7.87 -30.80
N GLU A 305 16.68 7.47 -30.54
CA GLU A 305 15.58 7.99 -31.34
C GLU A 305 15.05 9.20 -30.60
N LEU A 306 15.62 10.35 -30.95
CA LEU A 306 14.80 11.55 -31.13
C LEU A 306 13.72 11.16 -32.15
N SER A 307 12.61 10.58 -31.68
CA SER A 307 11.41 10.54 -32.51
C SER A 307 11.14 11.98 -32.94
N PRO A 308 10.89 12.23 -34.24
CA PRO A 308 10.74 13.58 -34.74
C PRO A 308 9.59 14.25 -33.98
N LEU A 309 9.95 15.27 -33.20
CA LEU A 309 9.08 16.27 -32.60
C LEU A 309 8.22 16.89 -33.71
N LEU A 310 7.08 16.28 -33.97
CA LEU A 310 5.91 17.01 -34.40
C LEU A 310 5.14 17.26 -33.11
N ASP A 311 5.23 18.47 -32.56
CA ASP A 311 4.16 18.96 -31.69
C ASP A 311 2.87 18.82 -32.49
N PRO A 312 1.97 17.87 -32.17
CA PRO A 312 0.63 17.98 -32.68
C PRO A 312 0.11 19.28 -32.08
N ILE A 313 -0.42 20.18 -32.92
CA ILE A 313 -1.20 21.30 -32.42
C ILE A 313 -2.26 20.69 -31.49
N MET A 314 -2.09 20.83 -30.17
CA MET A 314 -2.98 20.28 -29.12
C MET A 314 -4.28 21.07 -29.01
N GLY A 315 -4.48 21.99 -29.94
CA GLY A 315 -5.70 22.73 -30.12
C GLY A 315 -6.84 21.88 -30.65
N THR A 316 -8.02 22.47 -30.56
CA THR A 316 -9.25 21.91 -31.10
C THR A 316 -9.91 22.97 -31.97
N HIS A 317 -10.52 22.53 -33.06
CA HIS A 317 -11.40 23.40 -33.83
C HIS A 317 -12.82 23.28 -33.26
N MET A 318 -13.50 24.40 -33.04
CA MET A 318 -14.88 24.42 -32.56
C MET A 318 -15.88 24.31 -33.74
N PRO A 319 -16.59 23.18 -33.93
CA PRO A 319 -17.44 23.01 -35.10
C PRO A 319 -18.84 23.63 -34.94
N CYS A 320 -19.14 24.24 -33.80
CA CYS A 320 -20.49 24.71 -33.48
C CYS A 320 -20.81 26.01 -34.22
N GLU A 321 -22.02 26.12 -34.76
CA GLU A 321 -22.48 27.35 -35.43
C GLU A 321 -23.16 28.33 -34.46
N ASP A 322 -23.91 27.82 -33.47
CA ASP A 322 -24.61 28.65 -32.49
C ASP A 322 -23.81 28.74 -31.20
N HIS A 323 -23.25 29.92 -30.94
CA HIS A 323 -22.51 30.25 -29.72
C HIS A 323 -23.32 31.12 -28.76
N SER A 324 -24.57 31.43 -29.10
CA SER A 324 -25.33 32.48 -28.43
C SER A 324 -25.69 32.09 -26.99
N PRO A 325 -25.54 33.00 -26.02
CA PRO A 325 -26.10 32.82 -24.68
C PRO A 325 -27.64 32.82 -24.74
N SER A 326 -28.28 32.53 -23.62
CA SER A 326 -29.73 32.69 -23.49
C SER A 326 -30.13 34.17 -23.60
N ASN A 327 -31.32 34.45 -24.15
CA ASN A 327 -31.84 35.83 -24.31
C ASN A 327 -31.90 36.62 -23.00
N SER A 328 -32.03 35.90 -21.87
CA SER A 328 -31.94 36.43 -20.51
C SER A 328 -31.20 35.42 -19.64
N PRO A 329 -30.46 35.84 -18.61
CA PRO A 329 -29.78 34.92 -17.71
C PRO A 329 -30.77 33.88 -17.14
N PRO A 330 -30.51 32.57 -17.32
CA PRO A 330 -31.47 31.55 -16.88
C PRO A 330 -31.58 31.56 -15.36
N THR A 331 -32.77 31.28 -14.83
CA THR A 331 -33.00 31.14 -13.38
C THR A 331 -32.85 29.70 -12.91
N SER A 332 -32.82 28.74 -13.84
CA SER A 332 -32.65 27.33 -13.57
C SER A 332 -31.43 26.75 -14.26
N VAL A 333 -30.71 25.89 -13.56
CA VAL A 333 -29.55 25.14 -14.07
C VAL A 333 -29.94 24.21 -15.21
N HIS A 334 -31.20 23.78 -15.26
CA HIS A 334 -31.74 22.91 -16.31
C HIS A 334 -31.94 23.63 -17.65
N ALA A 335 -31.91 24.96 -17.66
CA ALA A 335 -31.98 25.80 -18.85
C ALA A 335 -30.63 26.49 -19.16
N LEU A 336 -29.53 26.03 -18.54
CA LEU A 336 -28.22 26.63 -18.68
C LEU A 336 -27.59 26.29 -20.04
N ARG A 337 -27.36 27.30 -20.89
CA ARG A 337 -26.56 27.15 -22.11
C ARG A 337 -25.08 27.39 -21.81
N PRO A 338 -24.15 26.87 -22.64
CA PRO A 338 -22.73 27.14 -22.47
C PRO A 338 -22.37 28.63 -22.39
N GLY A 339 -23.01 29.48 -23.20
CA GLY A 339 -22.78 30.92 -23.20
C GLY A 339 -23.29 31.65 -21.95
N ASP A 340 -24.14 31.02 -21.14
CA ASP A 340 -24.64 31.59 -19.88
C ASP A 340 -23.65 31.42 -18.72
N ILE A 341 -22.69 30.50 -18.85
CA ILE A 341 -21.67 30.21 -17.83
C ILE A 341 -20.68 31.38 -17.81
N LYS A 342 -20.44 31.93 -16.62
CA LYS A 342 -19.52 33.06 -16.44
C LYS A 342 -18.30 32.72 -15.62
N VAL A 343 -18.39 31.72 -14.75
CA VAL A 343 -17.31 31.35 -13.83
C VAL A 343 -17.02 29.86 -13.93
N VAL A 344 -15.75 29.51 -14.06
CA VAL A 344 -15.24 28.14 -13.92
C VAL A 344 -14.35 28.03 -12.69
N ALA A 345 -14.39 26.90 -12.00
CA ALA A 345 -13.53 26.63 -10.86
C ALA A 345 -13.24 25.14 -10.75
N ALA A 346 -12.20 24.78 -10.00
CA ALA A 346 -11.93 23.36 -9.72
C ALA A 346 -11.27 23.12 -8.35
N VAL A 347 -11.51 21.93 -7.83
CA VAL A 347 -10.86 21.34 -6.65
C VAL A 347 -10.43 19.91 -7.00
N GLY A 348 -9.36 19.42 -6.40
CA GLY A 348 -8.83 18.11 -6.70
C GLY A 348 -7.37 17.90 -6.32
N ASP A 349 -6.73 16.98 -7.03
CA ASP A 349 -5.33 16.58 -6.84
C ASP A 349 -4.37 17.16 -7.90
N SER A 350 -3.22 16.51 -8.08
CA SER A 350 -2.16 16.90 -9.02
C SER A 350 -2.62 16.94 -10.48
N LEU A 351 -3.57 16.11 -10.91
CA LEU A 351 -4.08 16.17 -12.29
C LEU A 351 -4.95 17.41 -12.50
N THR A 352 -5.71 17.83 -11.49
CA THR A 352 -6.49 19.08 -11.53
C THR A 352 -5.60 20.32 -11.41
N ALA A 353 -4.46 20.21 -10.70
CA ALA A 353 -3.45 21.25 -10.61
C ALA A 353 -2.59 21.39 -11.88
N GLY A 354 -2.56 20.36 -12.75
CA GLY A 354 -1.76 20.35 -13.97
C GLY A 354 -0.29 20.02 -13.75
N ASN A 355 0.02 19.16 -12.78
CA ASN A 355 1.37 18.66 -12.55
C ASN A 355 1.96 17.98 -13.80
N GLY A 356 3.13 18.43 -14.25
CA GLY A 356 3.86 17.79 -15.36
C GLY A 356 3.18 17.85 -16.73
N VAL A 357 2.13 18.66 -16.89
CA VAL A 357 1.35 18.71 -18.14
C VAL A 357 2.18 19.35 -19.26
N GLY A 358 2.87 20.45 -18.95
CA GLY A 358 3.64 21.23 -19.92
C GLY A 358 5.08 20.75 -20.13
N SER A 359 5.43 19.56 -19.64
CA SER A 359 6.79 18.99 -19.77
C SER A 359 7.19 18.65 -21.20
N GLY A 360 6.25 18.73 -22.14
CA GLY A 360 6.45 18.40 -23.55
C GLY A 360 6.91 16.96 -23.77
N SER A 361 7.31 16.63 -24.98
CA SER A 361 7.92 15.33 -25.34
C SER A 361 9.32 15.14 -24.74
N SER A 362 9.73 15.93 -23.74
CA SER A 362 10.97 15.73 -23.01
C SER A 362 10.80 14.54 -22.08
N VAL A 363 10.99 13.35 -22.62
CA VAL A 363 10.89 12.07 -21.91
C VAL A 363 11.83 11.96 -20.69
N ASN A 364 12.76 12.91 -20.53
CA ASN A 364 13.84 12.89 -19.55
C ASN A 364 13.88 14.12 -18.63
N ASN A 365 12.80 14.93 -18.55
CA ASN A 365 12.76 16.08 -17.63
C ASN A 365 11.81 15.84 -16.45
N LEU A 366 12.17 14.88 -15.61
CA LEU A 366 11.36 14.46 -14.46
C LEU A 366 11.09 15.58 -13.44
N LEU A 367 12.00 16.56 -13.31
CA LEU A 367 11.78 17.71 -12.41
C LEU A 367 10.50 18.45 -12.72
N ASP A 368 10.14 18.50 -14.00
CA ASP A 368 9.00 19.25 -14.46
C ASP A 368 7.66 18.60 -14.10
N VAL A 369 7.65 17.35 -13.64
CA VAL A 369 6.47 16.69 -13.04
C VAL A 369 6.01 17.40 -11.76
N THR A 370 6.94 18.03 -11.02
CA THR A 370 6.59 18.82 -9.84
C THR A 370 6.03 20.19 -10.17
N THR A 371 6.25 20.66 -11.39
CA THR A 371 5.73 21.93 -11.88
C THR A 371 4.23 21.82 -12.08
N GLN A 372 3.48 22.70 -11.41
CA GLN A 372 2.03 22.78 -11.54
C GLN A 372 1.65 23.77 -12.66
N TYR A 373 1.40 23.24 -13.86
CA TYR A 373 0.97 23.99 -15.05
C TYR A 373 -0.52 24.33 -14.96
N ARG A 374 -0.85 25.24 -14.06
CA ARG A 374 -2.22 25.67 -13.77
C ARG A 374 -2.97 26.09 -15.04
N GLY A 375 -2.32 26.79 -15.96
CA GLY A 375 -2.91 27.24 -17.22
C GLY A 375 -3.21 26.14 -18.25
N LEU A 376 -2.59 24.96 -18.11
CA LEU A 376 -2.80 23.79 -18.99
C LEU A 376 -3.70 22.72 -18.36
N SER A 377 -4.24 22.97 -17.16
CA SER A 377 -5.16 22.03 -16.50
C SER A 377 -6.41 21.79 -17.35
N TRP A 378 -6.73 20.52 -17.59
CA TRP A 378 -7.81 20.11 -18.49
C TRP A 378 -9.19 20.66 -18.08
N SER A 379 -9.43 20.83 -16.78
CA SER A 379 -10.73 21.19 -16.23
C SER A 379 -10.90 22.69 -15.94
N VAL A 380 -9.80 23.44 -15.77
CA VAL A 380 -9.85 24.85 -15.32
C VAL A 380 -8.70 25.73 -15.84
N GLY A 381 -7.79 25.23 -16.66
CA GLY A 381 -6.72 26.03 -17.28
C GLY A 381 -7.23 26.91 -18.43
N GLY A 382 -6.68 28.10 -18.62
CA GLY A 382 -7.06 29.03 -19.68
C GLY A 382 -5.89 29.72 -20.37
N ASP A 383 -4.72 29.08 -20.41
CA ASP A 383 -3.61 29.56 -21.23
C ASP A 383 -4.01 29.57 -22.72
N GLU A 384 -3.55 30.59 -23.43
CA GLU A 384 -3.78 30.78 -24.86
C GLU A 384 -5.29 30.76 -25.25
N ASN A 385 -5.65 29.96 -26.25
CA ASN A 385 -7.00 29.81 -26.79
C ASN A 385 -7.24 28.36 -27.27
N LEU A 386 -8.47 28.05 -27.67
CA LEU A 386 -8.87 26.70 -28.06
C LEU A 386 -8.06 26.13 -29.24
N THR A 387 -7.62 26.97 -30.18
CA THR A 387 -6.88 26.50 -31.38
C THR A 387 -5.45 26.04 -31.08
N THR A 388 -4.94 26.29 -29.87
CA THR A 388 -3.60 25.86 -29.45
C THR A 388 -3.62 25.00 -28.18
N VAL A 389 -4.50 25.33 -27.22
CA VAL A 389 -4.58 24.67 -25.91
C VAL A 389 -6.03 24.28 -25.63
N THR A 390 -6.30 22.98 -25.61
CA THR A 390 -7.65 22.46 -25.33
C THR A 390 -7.85 22.23 -23.84
N THR A 391 -8.72 23.03 -23.23
CA THR A 391 -9.18 22.90 -21.85
C THR A 391 -10.68 23.21 -21.80
N LEU A 392 -11.37 22.81 -20.73
CA LEU A 392 -12.79 23.17 -20.56
C LEU A 392 -13.03 24.70 -20.64
N PRO A 393 -12.24 25.58 -19.99
CA PRO A 393 -12.43 27.02 -20.11
C PRO A 393 -12.21 27.55 -21.52
N ASN A 394 -11.21 27.05 -22.26
CA ASN A 394 -10.98 27.49 -23.63
C ASN A 394 -12.11 27.05 -24.57
N ILE A 395 -12.74 25.89 -24.33
CA ILE A 395 -13.97 25.49 -25.05
C ILE A 395 -15.13 26.44 -24.70
N LEU A 396 -15.33 26.75 -23.41
CA LEU A 396 -16.40 27.64 -22.97
C LEU A 396 -16.24 29.09 -23.44
N ARG A 397 -15.00 29.56 -23.61
CA ARG A 397 -14.70 30.91 -24.12
C ARG A 397 -15.14 31.15 -25.56
N GLU A 398 -15.32 30.09 -26.36
CA GLU A 398 -15.96 30.19 -27.68
C GLU A 398 -17.43 30.62 -27.57
N PHE A 399 -18.12 30.23 -26.49
CA PHE A 399 -19.52 30.63 -26.23
C PHE A 399 -19.64 31.91 -25.40
N ASN A 400 -18.70 32.13 -24.48
CA ASN A 400 -18.66 33.32 -23.66
C ASN A 400 -17.21 33.85 -23.52
N PRO A 401 -16.82 34.83 -24.34
CA PRO A 401 -15.48 35.43 -24.27
C PRO A 401 -15.17 36.13 -22.94
N SER A 402 -16.20 36.47 -22.14
CA SER A 402 -16.06 37.11 -20.82
C SER A 402 -16.00 36.12 -19.65
N LEU A 403 -15.82 34.82 -19.92
CA LEU A 403 -15.61 33.81 -18.90
C LEU A 403 -14.46 34.21 -17.96
N THR A 404 -14.63 34.01 -16.65
CA THR A 404 -13.58 34.17 -15.64
C THR A 404 -13.46 32.89 -14.80
N GLY A 405 -12.50 32.86 -13.88
CA GLY A 405 -12.33 31.75 -12.92
C GLY A 405 -11.23 30.75 -13.28
N PHE A 406 -10.82 30.74 -14.55
CA PHE A 406 -9.76 29.85 -15.03
C PHE A 406 -8.38 30.28 -14.52
N SER A 407 -7.48 29.30 -14.42
CA SER A 407 -6.09 29.50 -14.05
C SER A 407 -5.19 29.70 -15.26
N VAL A 408 -4.05 30.37 -15.08
CA VAL A 408 -3.07 30.67 -16.14
C VAL A 408 -1.64 30.40 -15.68
N GLY A 409 -0.72 30.09 -16.59
CA GLY A 409 0.69 29.88 -16.29
C GLY A 409 0.97 28.78 -15.27
N LYS A 410 1.98 28.99 -14.42
CA LYS A 410 2.47 28.03 -13.42
C LYS A 410 2.28 28.56 -12.01
N GLY A 411 2.05 27.68 -11.03
CA GLY A 411 2.03 28.06 -9.61
C GLY A 411 1.25 27.10 -8.70
N LYS A 412 1.28 27.37 -7.39
CA LYS A 412 0.55 26.63 -6.35
C LYS A 412 -0.85 27.22 -6.11
N GLU A 413 -1.69 26.55 -5.33
CA GLU A 413 -3.09 26.90 -5.04
C GLU A 413 -3.27 28.31 -4.43
N HIS A 414 -2.22 28.86 -3.81
CA HIS A 414 -2.20 30.20 -3.25
C HIS A 414 -1.66 31.28 -4.19
N THR A 415 -1.06 30.92 -5.32
CA THR A 415 -0.51 31.91 -6.24
C THR A 415 -1.62 32.59 -7.05
N PRO A 416 -1.43 33.85 -7.50
CA PRO A 416 -2.41 34.55 -8.33
C PRO A 416 -2.82 33.77 -9.59
N GLN A 417 -1.86 33.05 -10.19
CA GLN A 417 -2.00 32.20 -11.36
C GLN A 417 -3.05 31.09 -11.20
N ALA A 418 -3.20 30.54 -10.00
CA ALA A 418 -4.15 29.48 -9.73
C ALA A 418 -5.61 29.98 -9.71
N PHE A 419 -5.84 31.27 -9.44
CA PHE A 419 -7.17 31.89 -9.37
C PHE A 419 -8.23 31.04 -8.63
N LEU A 420 -9.21 30.43 -9.31
CA LEU A 420 -10.22 29.53 -8.70
C LEU A 420 -9.91 28.02 -8.87
N ASN A 421 -8.72 27.67 -9.34
CA ASN A 421 -8.17 26.31 -9.22
C ASN A 421 -7.58 26.14 -7.82
N GLN A 422 -8.29 25.45 -6.94
CA GLN A 422 -7.86 25.17 -5.56
C GLN A 422 -7.38 23.73 -5.38
N ALA A 423 -7.08 23.02 -6.48
CA ALA A 423 -6.50 21.69 -6.41
C ALA A 423 -5.09 21.71 -5.83
N VAL A 424 -4.75 20.69 -5.04
CA VAL A 424 -3.48 20.56 -4.33
C VAL A 424 -2.80 19.27 -4.74
N ALA A 425 -1.55 19.34 -5.19
CA ALA A 425 -0.77 18.16 -5.55
C ALA A 425 -0.62 17.22 -4.34
N GLY A 426 -0.81 15.91 -4.56
CA GLY A 426 -0.84 14.92 -3.48
C GLY A 426 -2.11 14.92 -2.62
N GLY A 427 -3.06 15.82 -2.89
CA GLY A 427 -4.33 15.91 -2.17
C GLY A 427 -5.15 14.61 -2.27
N LYS A 428 -5.88 14.32 -1.19
CA LYS A 428 -6.73 13.14 -1.01
C LYS A 428 -8.17 13.57 -0.76
N ALA A 429 -9.11 12.63 -0.73
CA ALA A 429 -10.52 12.94 -0.48
C ALA A 429 -10.72 13.73 0.82
N LYS A 430 -9.94 13.43 1.86
CA LYS A 430 -9.97 14.14 3.15
C LYS A 430 -9.73 15.66 3.06
N ASP A 431 -8.99 16.10 2.04
CA ASP A 431 -8.53 17.48 1.89
C ASP A 431 -9.53 18.34 1.09
N ILE A 432 -10.43 17.71 0.33
CA ILE A 432 -11.42 18.40 -0.50
C ILE A 432 -12.34 19.34 0.27
N PRO A 433 -12.83 19.01 1.50
CA PRO A 433 -13.63 19.95 2.28
C PRO A 433 -12.93 21.29 2.52
N GLU A 434 -11.60 21.29 2.74
CA GLU A 434 -10.84 22.51 2.92
C GLU A 434 -10.67 23.28 1.60
N GLN A 435 -10.29 22.59 0.52
CA GLN A 435 -10.18 23.19 -0.82
C GLN A 435 -11.49 23.87 -1.25
N VAL A 436 -12.64 23.23 -0.99
CA VAL A 436 -13.96 23.76 -1.29
C VAL A 436 -14.29 25.01 -0.45
N ARG A 437 -13.94 25.02 0.84
CA ARG A 437 -14.13 26.21 1.69
C ARG A 437 -13.28 27.37 1.19
N ALA A 438 -12.01 27.12 0.86
CA ALA A 438 -11.10 28.11 0.28
C ALA A 438 -11.64 28.66 -1.04
N LEU A 439 -12.10 27.78 -1.94
CA LEU A 439 -12.71 28.16 -3.21
C LEU A 439 -13.93 29.09 -3.01
N VAL A 440 -14.86 28.72 -2.13
CA VAL A 440 -16.06 29.53 -1.84
C VAL A 440 -15.68 30.87 -1.25
N ALA A 441 -14.70 30.92 -0.34
CA ALA A 441 -14.22 32.17 0.24
C ALA A 441 -13.62 33.09 -0.83
N ARG A 442 -12.81 32.55 -1.74
CA ARG A 442 -12.23 33.31 -2.87
C ARG A 442 -13.32 33.87 -3.78
N MET A 443 -14.28 33.04 -4.20
CA MET A 443 -15.38 33.51 -5.06
C MET A 443 -16.24 34.60 -4.41
N LYS A 444 -16.42 34.58 -3.09
CA LYS A 444 -17.16 35.63 -2.35
C LYS A 444 -16.39 36.94 -2.25
N ASN A 445 -15.06 36.91 -2.28
CA ASN A 445 -14.19 38.06 -2.06
C ASN A 445 -13.68 38.68 -3.38
N ASP A 446 -13.90 38.02 -4.52
CA ASP A 446 -13.43 38.50 -5.82
C ASP A 446 -14.48 39.38 -6.51
N SER A 447 -14.09 40.60 -6.87
CA SER A 447 -14.99 41.56 -7.54
C SER A 447 -15.37 41.20 -8.98
N LEU A 448 -14.62 40.30 -9.63
CA LEU A 448 -14.93 39.79 -10.97
C LEU A 448 -16.03 38.74 -10.95
N VAL A 449 -16.36 38.19 -9.78
CA VAL A 449 -17.40 37.17 -9.61
C VAL A 449 -18.59 37.78 -8.90
N ASN A 450 -19.72 37.94 -9.60
CA ASN A 450 -20.99 38.17 -8.92
C ASN A 450 -21.44 36.85 -8.29
N PHE A 451 -21.05 36.64 -7.03
CA PHE A 451 -21.28 35.39 -6.32
C PHE A 451 -22.76 34.96 -6.30
N GLN A 452 -23.71 35.89 -6.33
CA GLN A 452 -25.14 35.57 -6.28
C GLN A 452 -25.75 35.30 -7.67
N GLU A 453 -25.35 36.08 -8.69
CA GLU A 453 -26.04 36.07 -9.99
C GLU A 453 -25.32 35.33 -11.11
N ASP A 454 -24.01 35.15 -11.03
CA ASP A 454 -23.26 34.50 -12.10
C ASP A 454 -23.41 32.97 -12.05
N TRP A 455 -23.57 32.32 -13.21
CA TRP A 455 -23.57 30.86 -13.29
C TRP A 455 -22.14 30.31 -13.20
N LYS A 456 -21.96 29.34 -12.30
CA LYS A 456 -20.68 28.72 -11.96
C LYS A 456 -20.65 27.26 -12.41
N VAL A 457 -19.58 26.84 -13.06
CA VAL A 457 -19.25 25.42 -13.26
C VAL A 457 -18.06 25.07 -12.38
N ILE A 458 -18.25 24.13 -11.47
CA ILE A 458 -17.21 23.68 -10.52
C ILE A 458 -16.86 22.23 -10.83
N THR A 459 -15.61 21.94 -11.14
CA THR A 459 -15.14 20.57 -11.39
C THR A 459 -14.45 19.99 -10.15
N LEU A 460 -14.88 18.82 -9.69
CA LEU A 460 -14.29 18.07 -8.58
C LEU A 460 -13.75 16.74 -9.13
N PHE A 461 -12.44 16.51 -8.99
CA PHE A 461 -11.78 15.25 -9.35
C PHE A 461 -10.72 14.86 -8.31
N ILE A 462 -10.87 13.68 -7.71
CA ILE A 462 -10.03 13.20 -6.60
C ILE A 462 -10.11 11.67 -6.44
N GLY A 463 -9.06 11.06 -5.89
CA GLY A 463 -9.10 9.68 -5.39
C GLY A 463 -7.89 8.82 -5.76
N GLY A 464 -7.05 9.27 -6.71
CA GLY A 464 -5.83 8.55 -7.09
C GLY A 464 -4.88 8.38 -5.89
N ASN A 465 -4.63 9.47 -5.17
CA ASN A 465 -3.75 9.47 -3.99
C ASN A 465 -4.30 8.67 -2.80
N ASP A 466 -5.62 8.54 -2.66
CA ASP A 466 -6.25 7.67 -1.64
C ASP A 466 -5.94 6.20 -1.94
N MET A 467 -6.03 5.79 -3.21
CA MET A 467 -5.70 4.42 -3.63
C MET A 467 -4.20 4.14 -3.58
N CYS A 468 -3.34 5.13 -3.88
CA CYS A 468 -1.89 5.04 -3.75
C CYS A 468 -1.42 4.70 -2.33
N ASP A 469 -2.22 5.07 -1.31
CA ASP A 469 -1.90 4.88 0.11
C ASP A 469 -2.81 3.86 0.82
N TYR A 470 -3.78 3.26 0.12
CA TYR A 470 -4.79 2.39 0.72
C TYR A 470 -4.19 1.25 1.56
N CYS A 471 -3.09 0.67 1.09
CA CYS A 471 -2.40 -0.43 1.78
C CYS A 471 -1.73 -0.01 3.10
N TYR A 472 -1.55 1.29 3.36
CA TYR A 472 -1.07 1.79 4.66
C TYR A 472 -2.19 1.90 5.69
N SER A 473 -3.41 2.20 5.26
CA SER A 473 -4.57 2.26 6.13
C SER A 473 -5.87 2.06 5.35
N SER A 474 -6.28 0.79 5.22
CA SER A 474 -7.47 0.41 4.46
C SER A 474 -8.76 1.00 5.03
N LEU A 475 -8.78 1.35 6.32
CA LEU A 475 -9.92 2.01 6.96
C LEU A 475 -9.97 3.50 6.67
N PHE A 476 -8.82 4.17 6.76
CA PHE A 476 -8.75 5.60 6.49
C PHE A 476 -9.13 5.89 5.04
N TYR A 477 -8.67 5.04 4.13
CA TYR A 477 -8.98 5.05 2.70
C TYR A 477 -10.10 4.08 2.33
N SER A 478 -11.05 3.82 3.24
CA SER A 478 -12.24 3.03 2.92
C SER A 478 -13.18 3.78 1.99
N THR A 479 -14.00 3.06 1.26
CA THR A 479 -15.05 3.61 0.40
C THR A 479 -15.98 4.55 1.17
N GLU A 480 -16.36 4.19 2.39
CA GLU A 480 -17.23 4.99 3.25
C GLU A 480 -16.59 6.34 3.59
N ASN A 481 -15.30 6.34 3.96
CA ASN A 481 -14.57 7.57 4.29
C ASN A 481 -14.35 8.44 3.05
N TYR A 482 -13.95 7.84 1.93
CA TYR A 482 -13.81 8.52 0.65
C TYR A 482 -15.12 9.24 0.28
N VAL A 483 -16.23 8.51 0.20
CA VAL A 483 -17.55 9.07 -0.15
C VAL A 483 -18.02 10.11 0.87
N ARG A 484 -17.74 9.91 2.17
CA ARG A 484 -18.10 10.87 3.23
C ARG A 484 -17.44 12.23 3.00
N HIS A 485 -16.15 12.27 2.68
CA HIS A 485 -15.47 13.55 2.45
C HIS A 485 -15.97 14.28 1.20
N ILE A 486 -16.31 13.54 0.14
CA ILE A 486 -16.93 14.13 -1.06
C ILE A 486 -18.33 14.66 -0.74
N ARG A 487 -19.14 13.89 0.00
CA ARG A 487 -20.46 14.31 0.47
C ARG A 487 -20.41 15.58 1.31
N GLU A 488 -19.49 15.67 2.28
CA GLU A 488 -19.31 16.88 3.10
C GLU A 488 -19.06 18.12 2.22
N SER A 489 -18.22 17.95 1.20
CA SER A 489 -17.85 19.01 0.27
C SER A 489 -19.01 19.45 -0.62
N LEU A 490 -19.75 18.49 -1.18
CA LEU A 490 -20.93 18.76 -2.01
C LEU A 490 -22.09 19.34 -1.21
N ASP A 491 -22.34 18.85 0.01
CA ASP A 491 -23.33 19.41 0.94
C ASP A 491 -23.02 20.88 1.26
N TYR A 492 -21.74 21.21 1.46
CA TYR A 492 -21.30 22.59 1.67
C TYR A 492 -21.52 23.47 0.43
N LEU A 493 -21.17 22.99 -0.77
CA LEU A 493 -21.41 23.70 -2.02
C LEU A 493 -22.90 23.95 -2.26
N HIS A 494 -23.73 22.91 -2.11
CA HIS A 494 -25.18 22.98 -2.26
C HIS A 494 -25.79 24.01 -1.30
N LYS A 495 -25.26 24.10 -0.07
CA LYS A 495 -25.71 25.09 0.92
C LYS A 495 -25.24 26.52 0.64
N GLN A 496 -24.03 26.70 0.10
CA GLN A 496 -23.33 27.99 0.10
C GLN A 496 -23.28 28.68 -1.26
N VAL A 497 -23.35 27.93 -2.36
CA VAL A 497 -23.06 28.43 -3.70
C VAL A 497 -24.35 28.46 -4.52
N PRO A 498 -24.93 29.64 -4.78
CA PRO A 498 -26.07 29.75 -5.67
C PRO A 498 -25.62 29.68 -7.13
N ARG A 499 -26.54 29.24 -8.00
CA ARG A 499 -26.36 29.21 -9.46
C ARG A 499 -25.12 28.43 -9.87
N ALA A 500 -25.07 27.15 -9.50
CA ALA A 500 -23.92 26.30 -9.79
C ALA A 500 -24.30 24.95 -10.40
N LEU A 501 -23.49 24.50 -11.35
CA LEU A 501 -23.45 23.12 -11.81
C LEU A 501 -22.11 22.53 -11.36
N VAL A 502 -22.16 21.46 -10.59
CA VAL A 502 -20.94 20.76 -10.15
C VAL A 502 -20.72 19.55 -11.04
N ASN A 503 -19.59 19.52 -11.74
CA ASN A 503 -19.07 18.32 -12.41
C ASN A 503 -18.35 17.46 -11.38
N LEU A 504 -18.98 16.37 -10.94
CA LEU A 504 -18.32 15.36 -10.11
C LEU A 504 -17.73 14.28 -11.04
N VAL A 505 -16.40 14.29 -11.22
CA VAL A 505 -15.75 13.36 -12.15
C VAL A 505 -15.33 12.11 -11.39
N GLU A 506 -15.69 10.93 -11.91
CA GLU A 506 -15.33 9.66 -11.27
C GLU A 506 -13.80 9.47 -11.24
N PRO A 507 -13.27 8.84 -10.18
CA PRO A 507 -11.86 8.54 -10.12
C PRO A 507 -11.46 7.57 -11.24
N LEU A 508 -10.28 7.82 -11.80
CA LEU A 508 -9.67 7.02 -12.86
C LEU A 508 -9.47 5.57 -12.40
N TYR A 509 -9.67 4.58 -13.30
CA TYR A 509 -9.27 3.19 -13.06
C TYR A 509 -7.74 3.04 -13.11
N ILE A 510 -7.05 3.46 -12.05
CA ILE A 510 -5.58 3.51 -11.99
C ILE A 510 -4.84 2.16 -12.01
N PRO A 511 -5.43 0.97 -11.69
CA PRO A 511 -4.71 -0.29 -11.80
C PRO A 511 -4.16 -0.58 -13.21
N VAL A 512 -4.75 0.01 -14.26
CA VAL A 512 -4.26 -0.13 -15.64
C VAL A 512 -2.87 0.48 -15.84
N LEU A 513 -2.51 1.50 -15.05
CA LEU A 513 -1.23 2.23 -15.18
C LEU A 513 -0.03 1.34 -14.85
N ARG A 514 -0.24 0.22 -14.14
CA ARG A 514 0.79 -0.79 -13.86
C ARG A 514 1.43 -1.35 -15.14
N GLN A 515 0.72 -1.34 -16.27
CA GLN A 515 1.23 -1.79 -17.56
C GLN A 515 2.49 -1.03 -18.00
N MET A 516 2.64 0.25 -17.62
CA MET A 516 3.83 1.06 -17.91
C MET A 516 5.08 0.61 -17.12
N HIS A 517 4.88 -0.14 -16.04
CA HIS A 517 5.88 -0.43 -15.01
C HIS A 517 6.21 -1.93 -14.90
N THR A 518 5.84 -2.74 -15.90
CA THR A 518 6.18 -4.17 -15.95
C THR A 518 7.53 -4.42 -16.61
N ASP A 519 8.20 -5.51 -16.25
CA ASP A 519 9.48 -5.93 -16.84
C ASP A 519 9.42 -6.10 -18.37
N LEU A 520 8.26 -6.51 -18.92
CA LEU A 520 8.04 -6.62 -20.37
C LEU A 520 8.17 -5.27 -21.12
N ASN A 521 8.05 -4.16 -20.41
CA ASN A 521 8.08 -2.80 -20.93
C ASN A 521 9.26 -1.99 -20.36
N ALA A 522 10.31 -2.65 -19.89
CA ALA A 522 11.50 -1.98 -19.31
C ALA A 522 12.13 -0.95 -20.27
N ASP A 523 12.07 -1.21 -21.58
CA ASP A 523 12.57 -0.31 -22.63
C ASP A 523 11.85 1.04 -22.69
N LEU A 524 10.66 1.18 -22.07
CA LEU A 524 9.98 2.47 -21.94
C LEU A 524 10.76 3.44 -21.03
N LYS A 525 11.74 2.95 -20.26
CA LYS A 525 12.57 3.74 -19.32
C LYS A 525 11.72 4.57 -18.34
N CYS A 526 10.61 4.00 -17.90
CA CYS A 526 9.78 4.60 -16.87
C CYS A 526 10.48 4.51 -15.51
N PRO A 527 10.47 5.57 -14.68
CA PRO A 527 11.11 5.57 -13.36
C PRO A 527 10.27 4.78 -12.35
N THR A 528 10.13 3.48 -12.56
CA THR A 528 9.26 2.58 -11.78
C THR A 528 9.57 2.63 -10.30
N TRP A 529 10.85 2.77 -9.92
CA TRP A 529 11.23 2.90 -8.52
C TRP A 529 10.65 4.16 -7.86
N LEU A 530 10.60 5.29 -8.59
CA LEU A 530 10.05 6.55 -8.10
C LEU A 530 8.53 6.44 -7.95
N VAL A 531 7.85 5.89 -8.95
CA VAL A 531 6.39 5.68 -8.87
C VAL A 531 6.06 4.67 -7.78
N ASN A 532 6.94 3.71 -7.49
CA ASN A 532 6.77 2.80 -6.37
C ASN A 532 6.90 3.49 -4.99
N ILE A 533 7.58 4.63 -4.90
CA ILE A 533 7.58 5.49 -3.70
C ILE A 533 6.29 6.31 -3.63
N LEU A 534 5.82 6.84 -4.76
CA LEU A 534 4.65 7.70 -4.85
C LEU A 534 3.32 6.96 -4.71
N CYS A 535 3.23 5.77 -5.28
CA CYS A 535 2.00 4.99 -5.38
C CYS A 535 2.26 3.48 -5.16
N PRO A 536 2.85 3.09 -4.02
CA PRO A 536 3.28 1.73 -3.74
C PRO A 536 2.11 0.75 -3.76
N CYS A 537 0.94 1.14 -3.25
CA CYS A 537 -0.22 0.26 -3.20
C CYS A 537 -0.78 -0.10 -4.59
N VAL A 538 -0.39 0.63 -5.64
CA VAL A 538 -0.73 0.32 -7.03
C VAL A 538 0.40 -0.42 -7.73
N ILE A 539 1.65 0.04 -7.61
CA ILE A 539 2.77 -0.52 -8.37
C ILE A 539 3.33 -1.82 -7.76
N SER A 540 3.48 -1.88 -6.43
CA SER A 540 4.11 -3.02 -5.74
C SER A 540 3.36 -4.35 -5.80
N PRO A 541 2.00 -4.42 -5.79
CA PRO A 541 1.30 -5.70 -5.81
C PRO A 541 1.68 -6.56 -7.01
N LYS A 542 1.96 -7.85 -6.76
CA LYS A 542 2.24 -8.83 -7.81
C LYS A 542 0.97 -9.14 -8.62
N GLU A 543 1.15 -9.49 -9.89
CA GLU A 543 0.06 -10.00 -10.71
C GLU A 543 -0.65 -11.19 -10.06
N GLY A 544 -1.99 -11.17 -10.10
CA GLY A 544 -2.84 -12.18 -9.48
C GLY A 544 -2.88 -12.20 -7.94
N SER A 545 -2.20 -11.27 -7.26
CA SER A 545 -2.17 -11.22 -5.79
C SER A 545 -3.50 -10.77 -5.18
N GLU A 546 -3.74 -11.14 -3.92
CA GLU A 546 -4.89 -10.66 -3.15
C GLU A 546 -4.89 -9.13 -3.01
N ALA A 547 -3.73 -8.53 -2.77
CA ALA A 547 -3.58 -7.07 -2.68
C ALA A 547 -4.04 -6.36 -3.96
N LEU A 548 -3.71 -6.92 -5.14
CA LEU A 548 -4.18 -6.38 -6.42
C LEU A 548 -5.70 -6.55 -6.62
N ARG A 549 -6.26 -7.68 -6.20
CA ARG A 549 -7.73 -7.90 -6.23
C ARG A 549 -8.47 -6.91 -5.34
N GLN A 550 -7.93 -6.63 -4.15
CA GLN A 550 -8.49 -5.63 -3.23
C GLN A 550 -8.40 -4.22 -3.79
N LEU A 551 -7.28 -3.84 -4.40
CA LEU A 551 -7.14 -2.55 -5.08
C LEU A 551 -8.17 -2.38 -6.21
N ASN A 552 -8.36 -3.42 -7.04
CA ASN A 552 -9.36 -3.40 -8.10
C ASN A 552 -10.77 -3.23 -7.55
N GLY A 553 -11.10 -3.95 -6.46
CA GLY A 553 -12.37 -3.81 -5.74
C GLY A 553 -12.57 -2.39 -5.22
N LEU A 554 -11.58 -1.85 -4.52
CA LEU A 554 -11.60 -0.50 -3.94
C LEU A 554 -11.88 0.59 -4.99
N ASN A 555 -11.19 0.54 -6.14
CA ASN A 555 -11.42 1.52 -7.20
C ASN A 555 -12.88 1.49 -7.69
N ARG A 556 -13.43 0.28 -7.92
CA ARG A 556 -14.84 0.10 -8.30
C ARG A 556 -15.80 0.54 -7.20
N ASP A 557 -15.44 0.32 -5.95
CA ASP A 557 -16.25 0.73 -4.81
C ASP A 557 -16.30 2.26 -4.67
N TYR A 558 -15.19 2.96 -4.92
CA TYR A 558 -15.17 4.43 -4.97
C TYR A 558 -16.08 4.97 -6.08
N GLN A 559 -15.94 4.43 -7.30
CA GLN A 559 -16.79 4.82 -8.44
C GLN A 559 -18.28 4.58 -8.13
N ARG A 560 -18.61 3.39 -7.59
CA ARG A 560 -19.98 3.05 -7.17
C ARG A 560 -20.50 3.96 -6.07
N GLY A 561 -19.68 4.26 -5.06
CA GLY A 561 -20.06 5.12 -3.94
C GLY A 561 -20.37 6.57 -4.36
N LEU A 562 -19.64 7.12 -5.35
CA LEU A 562 -19.99 8.43 -5.92
C LEU A 562 -21.26 8.37 -6.75
N HIS A 563 -21.47 7.29 -7.50
CA HIS A 563 -22.69 7.06 -8.25
C HIS A 563 -23.92 7.03 -7.33
N GLU A 564 -23.90 6.19 -6.29
CA GLU A 564 -24.97 6.09 -5.29
C GLU A 564 -25.22 7.43 -4.58
N LEU A 565 -24.16 8.21 -4.30
CA LEU A 565 -24.29 9.51 -3.68
C LEU A 565 -25.09 10.50 -4.55
N VAL A 566 -24.81 10.56 -5.86
CA VAL A 566 -25.52 11.46 -6.79
C VAL A 566 -26.91 10.93 -7.12
N GLU A 567 -27.06 9.62 -7.37
CA GLU A 567 -28.34 8.98 -7.67
C GLU A 567 -29.36 9.06 -6.53
N SER A 568 -28.92 9.38 -5.30
CA SER A 568 -29.85 9.69 -4.20
C SER A 568 -30.74 10.92 -4.45
N GLY A 569 -30.44 11.74 -5.47
CA GLY A 569 -31.16 12.98 -5.79
C GLY A 569 -30.96 14.11 -4.76
N ARG A 570 -30.06 13.92 -3.79
CA ARG A 570 -29.86 14.84 -2.64
C ARG A 570 -29.53 16.28 -3.03
N TYR A 571 -28.91 16.51 -4.19
CA TYR A 571 -28.47 17.84 -4.62
C TYR A 571 -29.42 18.53 -5.60
N ASP A 572 -30.57 17.92 -5.89
CA ASP A 572 -31.55 18.42 -6.85
C ASP A 572 -32.82 18.94 -6.16
N THR A 573 -32.63 19.54 -4.98
CA THR A 573 -33.74 20.06 -4.17
C THR A 573 -34.23 21.44 -4.62
N HIS A 574 -33.45 22.13 -5.46
CA HIS A 574 -33.82 23.44 -6.02
C HIS A 574 -33.18 23.69 -7.38
N ASN A 575 -33.85 24.48 -8.21
CA ASN A 575 -33.51 24.66 -9.62
C ASN A 575 -32.22 25.45 -9.89
N ASN A 576 -31.59 26.09 -8.88
CA ASN A 576 -30.39 26.90 -9.07
C ASN A 576 -29.08 26.15 -8.77
N PHE A 577 -29.14 24.85 -8.49
CA PHE A 577 -27.96 24.02 -8.22
C PHE A 577 -28.21 22.59 -8.69
N THR A 578 -27.16 21.90 -9.12
CA THR A 578 -27.19 20.46 -9.36
C THR A 578 -25.77 19.89 -9.31
N VAL A 579 -25.65 18.61 -8.98
CA VAL A 579 -24.40 17.85 -9.13
C VAL A 579 -24.61 16.82 -10.23
N VAL A 580 -23.73 16.80 -11.22
CA VAL A 580 -23.78 15.85 -12.32
C VAL A 580 -22.53 14.99 -12.29
N LEU A 581 -22.73 13.67 -12.17
CA LEU A 581 -21.66 12.69 -12.26
C LEU A 581 -21.15 12.59 -13.71
N GLN A 582 -19.82 12.62 -13.89
CA GLN A 582 -19.14 12.52 -15.18
C GLN A 582 -18.29 11.23 -15.20
N PRO A 583 -18.79 10.13 -15.77
CA PRO A 583 -18.19 8.80 -15.62
C PRO A 583 -17.20 8.44 -16.73
N PHE A 584 -16.79 9.38 -17.58
CA PHE A 584 -15.95 9.07 -18.76
C PHE A 584 -14.58 8.47 -18.42
N LEU A 585 -14.11 8.58 -17.17
CA LEU A 585 -12.87 7.95 -16.68
C LEU A 585 -13.09 6.60 -15.98
N ARG A 586 -14.33 6.09 -15.95
CA ARG A 586 -14.68 4.84 -15.25
C ARG A 586 -13.88 3.67 -15.79
N ASP A 587 -13.79 3.58 -17.11
CA ASP A 587 -12.97 2.62 -17.83
C ASP A 587 -12.02 3.35 -18.76
N VAL A 588 -10.72 3.14 -18.58
CA VAL A 588 -9.68 3.73 -19.42
C VAL A 588 -8.83 2.66 -20.08
N ILE A 589 -8.46 2.91 -21.33
CA ILE A 589 -7.55 2.04 -22.08
C ILE A 589 -6.27 2.81 -22.35
N VAL A 590 -5.14 2.28 -21.88
CA VAL A 590 -3.81 2.81 -22.19
C VAL A 590 -3.54 2.56 -23.67
N PRO A 591 -3.21 3.61 -24.45
CA PRO A 591 -2.99 3.49 -25.88
C PRO A 591 -1.70 2.69 -26.12
N GLN A 592 -1.65 1.99 -27.24
CA GLN A 592 -0.52 1.14 -27.61
C GLN A 592 0.15 1.65 -28.90
N THR A 593 1.46 1.51 -28.98
CA THR A 593 2.25 1.66 -30.20
C THR A 593 2.00 0.48 -31.15
N GLU A 594 2.44 0.58 -32.41
CA GLU A 594 2.21 -0.45 -33.45
C GLU A 594 2.76 -1.84 -33.07
N ASP A 595 3.77 -1.87 -32.20
CA ASP A 595 4.38 -3.09 -31.67
C ASP A 595 3.65 -3.67 -30.42
N GLY A 596 2.54 -3.06 -30.01
CA GLY A 596 1.68 -3.52 -28.91
C GLY A 596 2.13 -3.06 -27.52
N ARG A 597 3.18 -2.25 -27.40
CA ARG A 597 3.63 -1.67 -26.12
C ARG A 597 2.81 -0.43 -25.76
N PRO A 598 2.72 -0.04 -24.48
CA PRO A 598 2.07 1.21 -24.09
C PRO A 598 2.76 2.45 -24.69
N ASP A 599 1.96 3.40 -25.21
CA ASP A 599 2.45 4.66 -25.77
C ASP A 599 2.72 5.68 -24.66
N ARG A 600 4.01 5.87 -24.35
CA ARG A 600 4.52 6.80 -23.32
C ARG A 600 4.16 8.27 -23.60
N THR A 601 3.84 8.66 -24.84
CA THR A 601 3.56 10.07 -25.18
C THR A 601 2.28 10.64 -24.53
N TYR A 602 1.43 9.77 -24.00
CA TYR A 602 0.22 10.13 -23.25
C TYR A 602 0.48 10.41 -21.76
N PHE A 603 1.71 10.23 -21.28
CA PHE A 603 2.10 10.41 -19.90
C PHE A 603 3.21 11.44 -19.76
N SER A 604 3.28 12.06 -18.60
CA SER A 604 4.41 12.89 -18.18
C SER A 604 5.66 12.02 -17.97
N PRO A 605 6.85 12.62 -17.78
CA PRO A 605 8.12 11.87 -17.69
C PRO A 605 8.16 10.75 -16.63
N ASP A 606 7.33 10.85 -15.59
CA ASP A 606 7.21 9.82 -14.54
C ASP A 606 6.43 8.57 -14.94
N CYS A 607 5.82 8.54 -16.14
CA CYS A 607 4.91 7.50 -16.61
C CYS A 607 3.67 7.28 -15.72
N PHE A 608 3.27 8.29 -14.94
CA PHE A 608 2.14 8.19 -14.03
C PHE A 608 1.19 9.39 -14.18
N HIS A 609 1.72 10.62 -14.12
CA HIS A 609 0.92 11.81 -14.45
C HIS A 609 0.64 11.86 -15.96
N LEU A 610 -0.41 12.60 -16.33
CA LEU A 610 -0.93 12.64 -17.70
C LEU A 610 -0.31 13.81 -18.47
N SER A 611 0.09 13.57 -19.72
CA SER A 611 0.67 14.60 -20.57
C SER A 611 -0.37 15.62 -21.06
N GLN A 612 0.08 16.72 -21.68
CA GLN A 612 -0.81 17.67 -22.37
C GLN A 612 -1.70 17.01 -23.43
N LYS A 613 -1.20 15.97 -24.10
CA LYS A 613 -1.96 15.18 -25.08
C LYS A 613 -3.19 14.55 -24.42
N THR A 614 -2.99 13.92 -23.26
CA THR A 614 -4.06 13.30 -22.51
C THR A 614 -4.99 14.32 -21.85
N HIS A 615 -4.44 15.42 -21.31
CA HIS A 615 -5.22 16.55 -20.79
C HIS A 615 -6.17 17.13 -21.85
N THR A 616 -5.71 17.23 -23.10
CA THR A 616 -6.54 17.63 -24.24
C THR A 616 -7.72 16.68 -24.44
N LEU A 617 -7.48 15.36 -24.42
CA LEU A 617 -8.54 14.37 -24.61
C LEU A 617 -9.56 14.35 -23.47
N ILE A 618 -9.11 14.40 -22.22
CA ILE A 618 -10.02 14.42 -21.06
C ILE A 618 -10.80 15.75 -20.97
N ALA A 619 -10.25 16.88 -21.45
CA ALA A 619 -11.00 18.13 -21.57
C ALA A 619 -12.15 18.01 -22.59
N ARG A 620 -11.88 17.39 -23.76
CA ARG A 620 -12.92 17.11 -24.77
C ARG A 620 -13.95 16.09 -24.25
N ALA A 621 -13.50 15.07 -23.53
CA ALA A 621 -14.37 14.07 -22.92
C ALA A 621 -15.30 14.68 -21.87
N LEU A 622 -14.77 15.55 -20.99
CA LEU A 622 -15.57 16.28 -20.01
C LEU A 622 -16.62 17.16 -20.70
N TRP A 623 -16.21 17.96 -21.69
CA TRP A 623 -17.14 18.78 -22.47
C TRP A 623 -18.25 17.94 -23.12
N ASN A 624 -17.89 16.85 -23.77
CA ASN A 624 -18.86 15.96 -24.40
C ASN A 624 -19.80 15.33 -23.35
N SER A 625 -19.26 14.88 -22.22
CA SER A 625 -20.03 14.29 -21.13
C SER A 625 -21.01 15.31 -20.51
N MET A 626 -20.66 16.60 -20.47
CA MET A 626 -21.57 17.68 -20.07
C MET A 626 -22.76 17.87 -21.03
N LEU A 627 -22.64 17.46 -22.30
CA LEU A 627 -23.71 17.55 -23.31
C LEU A 627 -24.48 16.23 -23.51
N GLU A 628 -23.99 15.13 -22.93
CA GLU A 628 -24.62 13.82 -22.98
C GLU A 628 -25.73 13.66 -21.93
N PRO A 629 -26.91 13.15 -22.32
CA PRO A 629 -28.03 12.99 -21.39
C PRO A 629 -27.68 11.99 -20.29
N LEU A 630 -28.20 12.23 -19.08
CA LEU A 630 -28.07 11.31 -17.96
C LEU A 630 -28.69 9.95 -18.32
N GLY A 631 -28.11 8.86 -17.79
CA GLY A 631 -28.42 7.48 -18.18
C GLY A 631 -27.77 7.01 -19.48
N ASN A 632 -27.19 7.91 -20.29
CA ASN A 632 -26.51 7.56 -21.55
C ASN A 632 -25.21 8.37 -21.73
N LYS A 633 -24.46 8.55 -20.63
CA LYS A 633 -23.14 9.16 -20.65
C LYS A 633 -22.08 8.14 -21.03
N THR A 634 -21.05 8.58 -21.72
CA THR A 634 -19.87 7.79 -22.04
C THR A 634 -19.15 7.40 -20.76
N VAL A 635 -18.90 6.11 -20.57
CA VAL A 635 -18.20 5.56 -19.39
C VAL A 635 -16.76 5.12 -19.69
N LYS A 636 -16.44 5.00 -20.98
CA LYS A 636 -15.19 4.43 -21.45
C LYS A 636 -14.42 5.45 -22.29
N LEU A 637 -13.16 5.70 -21.91
CA LEU A 637 -12.26 6.57 -22.63
C LEU A 637 -11.19 5.78 -23.36
N TYR A 638 -11.07 6.07 -24.66
CA TYR A 638 -10.03 5.60 -25.54
C TYR A 638 -9.07 6.76 -25.80
N PHE A 639 -7.80 6.60 -25.45
CA PHE A 639 -6.81 7.67 -25.62
C PHE A 639 -6.28 7.77 -27.06
N ASP A 640 -6.43 6.72 -27.87
CA ASP A 640 -6.01 6.61 -29.26
C ASP A 640 -7.02 7.20 -30.27
N ASP A 641 -8.30 7.24 -29.92
CA ASP A 641 -9.34 7.86 -30.73
C ASP A 641 -9.38 9.38 -30.52
N GLY A 642 -9.17 10.15 -31.58
CA GLY A 642 -9.37 11.60 -31.55
C GLY A 642 -10.81 11.94 -31.17
N ILE A 643 -11.06 12.30 -29.91
CA ILE A 643 -12.41 12.62 -29.40
C ILE A 643 -12.89 13.91 -30.07
N PRO A 644 -13.94 13.89 -30.92
CA PRO A 644 -14.45 15.12 -31.52
C PRO A 644 -15.27 15.91 -30.49
N VAL A 645 -15.15 17.24 -30.52
CA VAL A 645 -15.97 18.12 -29.68
C VAL A 645 -17.40 18.15 -30.20
N LYS A 646 -18.37 17.85 -29.32
CA LYS A 646 -19.81 17.88 -29.62
C LYS A 646 -20.34 19.31 -29.55
N CYS A 647 -21.41 19.56 -30.30
CA CYS A 647 -22.13 20.83 -30.27
C CYS A 647 -23.51 20.69 -29.63
N PRO A 648 -23.96 21.68 -28.83
CA PRO A 648 -25.35 21.76 -28.42
C PRO A 648 -26.26 21.81 -29.65
N SER A 649 -27.37 21.08 -29.62
CA SER A 649 -28.33 21.08 -30.74
C SER A 649 -29.36 22.20 -30.55
N LYS A 650 -30.02 22.64 -31.64
CA LYS A 650 -31.10 23.65 -31.54
C LYS A 650 -32.26 23.21 -30.64
N THR A 651 -32.55 21.91 -30.58
CA THR A 651 -33.62 21.33 -29.76
C THR A 651 -33.18 21.01 -28.33
N SER A 652 -31.87 20.95 -28.06
CA SER A 652 -31.30 20.75 -26.73
C SER A 652 -30.01 21.57 -26.58
N PRO A 653 -30.12 22.90 -26.44
CA PRO A 653 -28.97 23.82 -26.37
C PRO A 653 -28.33 23.89 -24.97
N PHE A 654 -28.77 23.04 -24.03
CA PHE A 654 -28.43 23.13 -22.62
C PHE A 654 -27.34 22.13 -22.23
N VAL A 655 -26.59 22.47 -21.18
CA VAL A 655 -25.80 21.50 -20.42
C VAL A 655 -26.75 20.49 -19.77
N ARG A 656 -26.40 19.20 -19.81
CA ARG A 656 -27.29 18.12 -19.41
C ARG A 656 -27.37 17.95 -17.90
N THR A 657 -28.61 17.89 -17.42
CA THR A 657 -29.01 17.68 -16.03
C THR A 657 -30.12 16.62 -16.01
N TYR A 658 -30.54 16.14 -14.85
CA TYR A 658 -31.58 15.11 -14.77
C TYR A 658 -32.90 15.55 -15.43
N VAL A 659 -33.33 16.80 -15.17
CA VAL A 659 -34.59 17.36 -15.73
C VAL A 659 -34.56 17.38 -17.25
N ASN A 660 -33.55 18.01 -17.85
CA ASN A 660 -33.49 18.18 -19.30
C ASN A 660 -32.97 16.92 -20.05
N SER A 661 -32.67 15.84 -19.31
CA SER A 661 -32.41 14.51 -19.85
C SER A 661 -33.63 13.60 -19.75
N ASN A 662 -34.74 14.06 -19.15
CA ASN A 662 -35.90 13.23 -18.80
C ASN A 662 -35.50 12.00 -17.96
N TYR A 663 -34.52 12.19 -17.07
CA TYR A 663 -34.00 11.16 -16.19
C TYR A 663 -34.71 11.24 -14.84
N THR A 664 -35.16 10.09 -14.35
CA THR A 664 -35.73 9.94 -13.01
C THR A 664 -34.77 9.10 -12.22
N TYR A 665 -34.30 9.63 -11.09
CA TYR A 665 -33.50 8.85 -10.15
C TYR A 665 -34.27 7.60 -9.75
N GLU A 666 -33.58 6.45 -9.68
CA GLU A 666 -34.19 5.24 -9.14
C GLU A 666 -34.67 5.56 -7.71
N GLU A 667 -35.91 5.16 -7.37
CA GLU A 667 -36.42 5.39 -6.02
C GLU A 667 -35.43 4.78 -5.02
N PRO A 668 -34.99 5.53 -3.99
CA PRO A 668 -34.17 4.97 -2.94
C PRO A 668 -34.84 3.70 -2.43
N ALA A 669 -34.08 2.60 -2.31
CA ALA A 669 -34.61 1.38 -1.72
C ALA A 669 -35.40 1.75 -0.45
N PRO A 670 -36.66 1.29 -0.30
CA PRO A 670 -37.53 1.73 0.77
C PRO A 670 -36.80 1.61 2.09
N THR A 671 -36.88 2.66 2.91
CA THR A 671 -36.25 2.68 4.23
C THR A 671 -36.63 1.38 4.93
N PRO A 672 -35.65 0.55 5.33
CA PRO A 672 -35.95 -0.73 5.96
C PRO A 672 -36.94 -0.49 7.10
N PRO A 673 -37.94 -1.37 7.29
CA PRO A 673 -38.87 -1.22 8.39
C PRO A 673 -38.09 -1.03 9.70
N PRO A 674 -38.63 -0.24 10.66
CA PRO A 674 -37.93 0.05 11.91
C PRO A 674 -37.41 -1.24 12.54
N ILE A 675 -36.11 -1.26 12.83
CA ILE A 675 -35.47 -2.42 13.44
C ILE A 675 -36.16 -2.68 14.78
N THR A 676 -36.83 -3.83 14.90
CA THR A 676 -37.60 -4.18 16.09
C THR A 676 -36.76 -4.90 17.15
N ASN A 677 -35.60 -5.44 16.76
CA ASN A 677 -34.68 -6.17 17.61
C ASN A 677 -33.28 -6.29 16.98
N TRP A 678 -32.28 -6.65 17.80
CA TRP A 678 -30.87 -6.78 17.41
C TRP A 678 -30.43 -8.24 17.28
N GLY A 679 -31.35 -9.11 16.86
CA GLY A 679 -31.06 -10.51 16.59
C GLY A 679 -30.51 -10.75 15.19
N SER A 680 -29.98 -11.96 14.98
CA SER A 680 -29.35 -12.40 13.74
C SER A 680 -30.00 -13.66 13.20
N ASP A 681 -30.00 -13.78 11.88
CA ASP A 681 -30.39 -14.98 11.17
C ASP A 681 -29.21 -15.95 11.14
N PHE A 682 -29.52 -17.25 11.14
CA PHE A 682 -28.51 -18.29 11.28
C PHE A 682 -28.74 -19.39 10.25
N SER A 683 -27.84 -19.47 9.28
CA SER A 683 -27.96 -20.32 8.08
C SER A 683 -27.02 -21.53 8.06
N CYS A 684 -26.24 -21.74 9.13
CA CYS A 684 -25.25 -22.82 9.16
C CYS A 684 -25.90 -24.21 9.19
N VAL A 685 -25.37 -25.13 8.37
CA VAL A 685 -25.90 -26.49 8.22
C VAL A 685 -25.14 -27.49 9.10
N ALA A 686 -23.83 -27.34 9.24
CA ALA A 686 -22.96 -28.22 10.01
C ALA A 686 -22.96 -27.86 11.51
N LEU A 687 -23.95 -28.36 12.26
CA LEU A 687 -24.15 -28.03 13.68
C LEU A 687 -23.71 -29.13 14.66
N ALA A 688 -23.36 -30.31 14.16
CA ALA A 688 -23.09 -31.46 15.01
C ALA A 688 -21.82 -31.25 15.87
N PRO A 689 -21.85 -31.64 17.16
CA PRO A 689 -20.64 -31.71 17.97
C PRO A 689 -19.66 -32.75 17.41
N SER A 690 -18.44 -32.80 17.97
CA SER A 690 -17.49 -33.85 17.63
C SER A 690 -18.07 -35.23 17.99
N THR A 691 -17.73 -36.25 17.19
CA THR A 691 -18.20 -37.64 17.40
C THR A 691 -17.73 -38.23 18.73
N SER A 692 -16.65 -37.68 19.29
CA SER A 692 -16.17 -37.93 20.65
C SER A 692 -15.71 -36.61 21.26
N VAL A 693 -15.79 -36.49 22.58
CA VAL A 693 -15.33 -35.28 23.29
C VAL A 693 -13.83 -35.09 23.01
N PRO A 694 -13.41 -33.98 22.39
CA PRO A 694 -12.02 -33.80 22.02
C PRO A 694 -11.15 -33.73 23.28
N THR A 695 -9.93 -34.27 23.19
CA THR A 695 -8.90 -34.16 24.23
C THR A 695 -7.99 -32.96 24.03
N SER A 696 -7.95 -32.42 22.81
CA SER A 696 -7.14 -31.27 22.42
C SER A 696 -8.03 -30.09 22.05
N VAL A 697 -7.68 -28.91 22.55
CA VAL A 697 -8.36 -27.64 22.27
C VAL A 697 -8.23 -27.26 20.79
N HIS A 698 -7.19 -27.73 20.12
CA HIS A 698 -6.94 -27.51 18.69
C HIS A 698 -7.91 -28.28 17.78
N LYS A 699 -8.72 -29.17 18.36
CA LYS A 699 -9.79 -29.93 17.67
C LYS A 699 -11.17 -29.57 18.22
N LEU A 700 -11.29 -28.46 18.95
CA LEU A 700 -12.54 -28.04 19.57
C LEU A 700 -13.52 -27.50 18.52
N ARG A 701 -14.69 -28.12 18.41
CA ARG A 701 -15.81 -27.59 17.61
C ARG A 701 -16.75 -26.77 18.49
N PRO A 702 -17.54 -25.85 17.91
CA PRO A 702 -18.50 -25.06 18.69
C PRO A 702 -19.48 -25.89 19.54
N GLY A 703 -19.94 -27.05 19.02
CA GLY A 703 -20.86 -27.95 19.74
C GLY A 703 -20.24 -28.70 20.93
N ASP A 704 -18.91 -28.72 21.04
CA ASP A 704 -18.19 -29.39 22.13
C ASP A 704 -18.16 -28.53 23.40
N ILE A 705 -18.29 -27.20 23.27
CA ILE A 705 -18.30 -26.27 24.40
C ILE A 705 -19.55 -26.49 25.25
N LYS A 706 -19.34 -26.74 26.54
CA LYS A 706 -20.43 -26.97 27.51
C LYS A 706 -20.67 -25.78 28.43
N VAL A 707 -19.61 -25.04 28.77
CA VAL A 707 -19.69 -23.92 29.72
C VAL A 707 -19.10 -22.66 29.09
N VAL A 708 -19.78 -21.54 29.25
CA VAL A 708 -19.28 -20.20 28.92
C VAL A 708 -19.10 -19.39 30.19
N ALA A 709 -18.07 -18.55 30.22
CA ALA A 709 -17.80 -17.62 31.30
C ALA A 709 -17.18 -16.32 30.77
N ALA A 710 -17.27 -15.24 31.54
CA ALA A 710 -16.65 -13.98 31.17
C ALA A 710 -16.06 -13.21 32.36
N LEU A 711 -14.97 -12.52 32.06
CA LEU A 711 -14.17 -11.67 32.95
C LEU A 711 -14.07 -10.28 32.29
N GLY A 712 -14.17 -9.21 33.07
CA GLY A 712 -13.99 -7.88 32.50
C GLY A 712 -14.61 -6.73 33.28
N ASP A 713 -14.95 -5.69 32.53
CA ASP A 713 -15.41 -4.39 33.04
C ASP A 713 -16.91 -4.12 32.76
N SER A 714 -17.28 -2.84 32.72
CA SER A 714 -18.63 -2.35 32.44
C SER A 714 -19.21 -2.89 31.12
N ASN A 715 -18.40 -3.09 30.08
CA ASN A 715 -18.86 -3.59 28.80
C ASN A 715 -19.22 -5.07 28.88
N THR A 716 -18.43 -5.87 29.59
CA THR A 716 -18.74 -7.29 29.84
C THR A 716 -19.95 -7.47 30.77
N ALA A 717 -20.17 -6.52 31.69
CA ALA A 717 -21.37 -6.46 32.53
C ALA A 717 -22.62 -5.87 31.81
N ALA A 718 -22.47 -5.37 30.58
CA ALA A 718 -23.51 -4.70 29.81
C ALA A 718 -24.18 -3.53 30.55
N VAL A 719 -23.36 -2.68 31.18
CA VAL A 719 -23.82 -1.48 31.88
C VAL A 719 -24.48 -0.54 30.87
N GLY A 720 -25.74 -0.17 31.13
CA GLY A 720 -26.46 0.82 30.33
C GLY A 720 -26.86 0.35 28.93
N ALA A 721 -26.65 -0.92 28.56
CA ALA A 721 -26.90 -1.41 27.20
C ALA A 721 -28.33 -1.14 26.70
N LYS A 722 -29.34 -1.22 27.58
CA LYS A 722 -30.76 -0.94 27.26
C LYS A 722 -31.29 0.33 27.93
N ALA A 723 -30.40 1.20 28.42
CA ALA A 723 -30.81 2.41 29.13
C ALA A 723 -31.56 3.35 28.18
N LYS A 724 -32.75 3.79 28.60
CA LYS A 724 -33.55 4.79 27.87
C LYS A 724 -33.37 6.20 28.40
N ASN A 725 -32.75 6.34 29.56
CA ASN A 725 -32.46 7.60 30.22
C ASN A 725 -31.31 7.42 31.22
N VAL A 726 -30.77 8.55 31.69
CA VAL A 726 -29.60 8.60 32.59
C VAL A 726 -29.84 7.86 33.92
N LEU A 727 -31.07 7.80 34.43
CA LEU A 727 -31.39 7.08 35.67
C LEU A 727 -31.18 5.56 35.53
N GLN A 728 -31.22 5.05 34.30
CA GLN A 728 -31.02 3.63 33.99
C GLN A 728 -29.56 3.30 33.63
N LEU A 729 -28.68 4.29 33.49
CA LEU A 729 -27.30 4.10 32.98
C LEU A 729 -26.51 3.07 33.80
N ASN A 730 -26.64 3.10 35.13
CA ASN A 730 -25.92 2.19 36.02
C ASN A 730 -26.52 0.77 36.10
N THR A 731 -27.55 0.48 35.30
CA THR A 731 -28.17 -0.86 35.25
C THR A 731 -27.29 -1.82 34.47
N GLN A 732 -26.95 -2.95 35.06
CA GLN A 732 -26.23 -4.04 34.39
C GLN A 732 -27.22 -4.96 33.67
N TYR A 733 -27.29 -4.88 32.33
CA TYR A 733 -28.17 -5.70 31.50
C TYR A 733 -27.47 -7.00 31.08
N LYS A 734 -27.00 -7.79 32.06
CA LYS A 734 -26.13 -8.95 31.81
C LYS A 734 -26.67 -9.93 30.77
N GLY A 735 -28.00 -10.11 30.71
CA GLY A 735 -28.66 -10.99 29.73
C GLY A 735 -28.44 -10.64 28.26
N VAL A 736 -28.07 -9.39 27.93
CA VAL A 736 -27.72 -8.94 26.57
C VAL A 736 -26.21 -8.66 26.40
N SER A 737 -25.38 -9.08 27.36
CA SER A 737 -23.92 -8.95 27.24
C SER A 737 -23.40 -9.72 26.03
N TRP A 738 -22.53 -9.09 25.25
CA TRP A 738 -22.09 -9.59 23.94
C TRP A 738 -21.35 -10.93 24.06
N SER A 739 -20.58 -11.10 25.13
CA SER A 739 -19.73 -12.28 25.36
C SER A 739 -20.40 -13.38 26.19
N ILE A 740 -21.43 -13.07 26.99
CA ILE A 740 -21.94 -14.00 28.01
C ILE A 740 -23.45 -13.88 28.30
N GLY A 741 -24.19 -12.99 27.63
CA GLY A 741 -25.64 -12.89 27.77
C GLY A 741 -26.37 -14.03 27.06
N GLY A 742 -27.55 -14.43 27.53
CA GLY A 742 -28.37 -15.44 26.86
C GLY A 742 -29.87 -15.22 27.00
N ASP A 743 -30.29 -13.96 27.06
CA ASP A 743 -31.69 -13.57 26.93
C ASP A 743 -32.23 -13.92 25.54
N GLN A 744 -33.48 -14.40 25.50
CA GLN A 744 -34.23 -14.73 24.27
C GLN A 744 -33.47 -15.70 23.32
N ALA A 745 -33.93 -15.78 22.08
CA ALA A 745 -33.30 -16.55 21.02
C ALA A 745 -32.42 -15.66 20.12
N LEU A 746 -31.52 -16.28 19.35
CA LEU A 746 -30.55 -15.60 18.48
C LEU A 746 -31.22 -14.64 17.47
N ASP A 747 -32.40 -15.00 16.97
CA ASP A 747 -33.18 -14.18 16.04
C ASP A 747 -33.71 -12.88 16.64
N THR A 748 -33.62 -12.71 17.96
CA THR A 748 -34.08 -11.54 18.71
C THR A 748 -32.96 -10.82 19.45
N VAL A 749 -32.00 -11.55 20.02
CA VAL A 749 -30.86 -10.99 20.76
C VAL A 749 -29.60 -11.74 20.34
N THR A 750 -28.66 -11.05 19.72
CA THR A 750 -27.38 -11.66 19.35
C THR A 750 -26.36 -11.52 20.46
N THR A 751 -25.87 -12.66 20.95
CA THR A 751 -24.78 -12.80 21.93
C THR A 751 -23.99 -14.05 21.59
N LEU A 752 -22.74 -14.15 22.03
CA LEU A 752 -21.92 -15.35 21.81
C LEU A 752 -22.63 -16.62 22.34
N PRO A 753 -23.23 -16.66 23.55
CA PRO A 753 -23.98 -17.83 23.99
C PRO A 753 -25.21 -18.14 23.12
N ASN A 754 -25.91 -17.13 22.59
CA ASN A 754 -27.06 -17.35 21.70
C ASN A 754 -26.64 -17.97 20.36
N ILE A 755 -25.45 -17.64 19.85
CA ILE A 755 -24.84 -18.30 18.69
C ILE A 755 -24.46 -19.75 19.05
N LEU A 756 -23.72 -19.95 20.13
CA LEU A 756 -23.28 -21.28 20.57
C LEU A 756 -24.44 -22.24 20.87
N LYS A 757 -25.58 -21.75 21.38
CA LYS A 757 -26.80 -22.54 21.60
C LYS A 757 -27.36 -23.18 20.33
N LYS A 758 -27.03 -22.66 19.13
CA LYS A 758 -27.39 -23.30 17.85
C LYS A 758 -26.59 -24.59 17.62
N PHE A 759 -25.38 -24.69 18.16
CA PHE A 759 -24.54 -25.89 18.09
C PHE A 759 -24.72 -26.82 19.29
N ASN A 760 -24.92 -26.25 20.49
CA ASN A 760 -25.18 -26.99 21.71
C ASN A 760 -26.32 -26.37 22.53
N PRO A 761 -27.57 -26.86 22.40
CA PRO A 761 -28.71 -26.36 23.16
C PRO A 761 -28.57 -26.48 24.69
N SER A 762 -27.69 -27.36 25.17
CA SER A 762 -27.44 -27.59 26.60
C SER A 762 -26.31 -26.71 27.17
N LEU A 763 -25.89 -25.67 26.45
CA LEU A 763 -24.86 -24.72 26.90
C LEU A 763 -25.22 -24.13 28.29
N TYR A 764 -24.24 -24.03 29.19
CA TYR A 764 -24.41 -23.54 30.56
C TYR A 764 -23.46 -22.38 30.89
N GLY A 765 -23.73 -21.66 31.99
CA GLY A 765 -22.88 -20.58 32.50
C GLY A 765 -23.20 -19.17 32.00
N PHE A 766 -24.07 -19.01 31.02
CA PHE A 766 -24.47 -17.69 30.51
C PHE A 766 -25.40 -16.94 31.47
N SER A 767 -25.37 -15.61 31.39
CA SER A 767 -26.16 -14.70 32.22
C SER A 767 -27.53 -14.36 31.60
N LYS A 768 -28.53 -14.03 32.44
CA LYS A 768 -29.88 -13.63 32.02
C LYS A 768 -30.39 -12.42 32.80
N GLY A 769 -31.25 -11.62 32.18
CA GLY A 769 -31.93 -10.50 32.82
C GLY A 769 -31.02 -9.33 33.19
N GLN A 770 -31.44 -8.55 34.19
CA GLN A 770 -30.76 -7.33 34.64
C GLN A 770 -30.54 -7.32 36.15
N GLY A 771 -29.51 -6.61 36.62
CA GLY A 771 -29.23 -6.37 38.05
C GLY A 771 -28.02 -7.13 38.60
N PHE A 772 -27.78 -6.95 39.91
CA PHE A 772 -26.51 -7.34 40.57
C PHE A 772 -26.43 -8.82 40.98
N LEU A 773 -27.54 -9.47 41.35
CA LEU A 773 -27.53 -10.79 42.02
C LEU A 773 -28.36 -11.90 41.35
N GLN A 774 -29.32 -11.58 40.48
CA GLN A 774 -30.14 -12.62 39.84
C GLN A 774 -29.52 -13.05 38.51
N ASN A 775 -29.37 -14.37 38.32
CA ASN A 775 -29.04 -15.00 37.04
C ASN A 775 -27.74 -14.51 36.35
N SER A 776 -26.70 -14.15 37.12
CA SER A 776 -25.41 -13.70 36.57
C SER A 776 -24.59 -14.83 35.90
N GLY A 777 -24.96 -16.10 36.06
CA GLY A 777 -24.17 -17.22 35.56
C GLY A 777 -22.71 -17.10 36.00
N PHE A 778 -21.78 -17.34 35.08
CA PHE A 778 -20.34 -17.14 35.24
C PHE A 778 -19.85 -15.80 34.64
N ASN A 779 -20.69 -14.77 34.63
CA ASN A 779 -20.27 -13.40 34.33
C ASN A 779 -19.72 -12.72 35.60
N MET A 780 -18.39 -12.74 35.74
CA MET A 780 -17.67 -12.16 36.87
C MET A 780 -17.27 -10.69 36.66
N ALA A 781 -17.70 -10.07 35.56
CA ALA A 781 -17.33 -8.70 35.25
C ALA A 781 -17.85 -7.70 36.28
N VAL A 782 -17.00 -6.72 36.59
CA VAL A 782 -17.28 -5.67 37.58
C VAL A 782 -17.21 -4.32 36.87
N PRO A 783 -18.27 -3.48 36.91
CA PRO A 783 -18.23 -2.15 36.34
C PRO A 783 -17.07 -1.31 36.88
N GLY A 784 -16.32 -0.68 35.98
CA GLY A 784 -15.14 0.11 36.33
C GLY A 784 -13.88 -0.70 36.67
N ALA A 785 -13.88 -2.03 36.47
CA ALA A 785 -12.70 -2.85 36.73
C ALA A 785 -11.51 -2.43 35.85
N LYS A 786 -10.33 -2.42 36.46
CA LYS A 786 -9.03 -2.30 35.77
C LYS A 786 -8.33 -3.65 35.66
N ALA A 787 -7.26 -3.73 34.87
CA ALA A 787 -6.55 -4.98 34.65
C ALA A 787 -6.08 -5.66 35.96
N PHE A 788 -5.65 -4.88 36.96
CA PHE A 788 -5.18 -5.42 38.26
C PHE A 788 -6.27 -6.11 39.10
N GLU A 789 -7.55 -5.91 38.78
CA GLU A 789 -8.68 -6.52 39.50
C GLU A 789 -9.13 -7.84 38.85
N ILE A 790 -8.68 -8.14 37.63
CA ILE A 790 -9.03 -9.38 36.92
C ILE A 790 -8.56 -10.65 37.65
N PRO A 791 -7.38 -10.71 38.31
CA PRO A 791 -7.00 -11.88 39.10
C PRO A 791 -8.02 -12.28 40.16
N ALA A 792 -8.67 -11.32 40.81
CA ALA A 792 -9.74 -11.59 41.79
C ALA A 792 -11.00 -12.15 41.11
N GLN A 793 -11.35 -11.65 39.92
CA GLN A 793 -12.45 -12.23 39.12
C GLN A 793 -12.14 -13.66 38.69
N VAL A 794 -10.89 -13.97 38.33
CA VAL A 794 -10.45 -15.34 37.98
C VAL A 794 -10.58 -16.28 39.18
N GLN A 795 -10.16 -15.87 40.37
CA GLN A 795 -10.33 -16.66 41.60
C GLN A 795 -11.79 -16.97 41.88
N ALA A 796 -12.66 -15.95 41.76
CA ALA A 796 -14.09 -16.11 41.94
C ALA A 796 -14.69 -17.06 40.88
N LEU A 797 -14.25 -16.95 39.62
CA LEU A 797 -14.69 -17.84 38.53
C LEU A 797 -14.31 -19.30 38.78
N ILE A 798 -13.04 -19.57 39.12
CA ILE A 798 -12.56 -20.92 39.38
C ILE A 798 -13.34 -21.55 40.53
N LYS A 799 -13.53 -20.80 41.63
CA LYS A 799 -14.31 -21.25 42.78
C LYS A 799 -15.76 -21.56 42.36
N ALA A 800 -16.42 -20.63 41.66
CA ALA A 800 -17.80 -20.81 41.22
C ALA A 800 -17.98 -22.04 40.32
N MET A 801 -17.04 -22.32 39.41
CA MET A 801 -17.10 -23.51 38.55
C MET A 801 -16.83 -24.82 39.31
N LYS A 802 -15.98 -24.80 40.36
CA LYS A 802 -15.71 -25.98 41.20
C LYS A 802 -16.89 -26.28 42.14
N ASP A 803 -17.58 -25.25 42.62
CA ASP A 803 -18.70 -25.37 43.57
C ASP A 803 -20.05 -25.67 42.87
N ASP A 804 -20.15 -25.53 41.54
CA ASP A 804 -21.39 -25.77 40.78
C ASP A 804 -21.50 -27.23 40.31
N GLU A 805 -22.45 -27.98 40.87
CA GLU A 805 -22.69 -29.39 40.55
C GLU A 805 -23.06 -29.67 39.08
N LYS A 806 -23.48 -28.65 38.31
CA LYS A 806 -23.80 -28.80 36.88
C LYS A 806 -22.56 -28.71 35.98
N VAL A 807 -21.42 -28.28 36.52
CA VAL A 807 -20.16 -28.19 35.79
C VAL A 807 -19.31 -29.41 36.14
N HIS A 808 -19.08 -30.29 35.17
CA HIS A 808 -18.08 -31.34 35.32
C HIS A 808 -16.70 -30.73 35.15
N PHE A 809 -16.17 -30.18 36.24
CA PHE A 809 -15.00 -29.30 36.22
C PHE A 809 -13.79 -29.90 35.51
N GLU A 810 -13.60 -31.22 35.50
CA GLU A 810 -12.47 -31.87 34.80
C GLU A 810 -12.77 -32.26 33.33
N GLN A 811 -14.04 -32.48 32.99
CA GLN A 811 -14.44 -33.10 31.73
C GLN A 811 -15.06 -32.12 30.72
N ASP A 812 -15.76 -31.09 31.19
CA ASP A 812 -16.48 -30.16 30.32
C ASP A 812 -15.51 -29.20 29.62
N TRP A 813 -15.74 -28.89 28.33
CA TRP A 813 -15.02 -27.79 27.68
C TRP A 813 -15.59 -26.44 28.08
N LYS A 814 -14.73 -25.53 28.55
CA LYS A 814 -15.09 -24.16 28.93
C LYS A 814 -14.55 -23.16 27.91
N LEU A 815 -15.36 -22.14 27.60
CA LEU A 815 -14.94 -20.96 26.85
C LEU A 815 -15.01 -19.75 27.77
N VAL A 816 -13.87 -19.13 28.04
CA VAL A 816 -13.75 -17.93 28.88
C VAL A 816 -13.45 -16.73 27.99
N THR A 817 -14.23 -15.65 28.08
CA THR A 817 -13.93 -14.39 27.37
C THR A 817 -13.49 -13.32 28.36
N LEU A 818 -12.31 -12.74 28.12
CA LEU A 818 -11.70 -11.69 28.92
C LEU A 818 -11.62 -10.39 28.10
N PHE A 819 -12.19 -9.31 28.63
CA PHE A 819 -12.09 -7.96 28.05
C PHE A 819 -11.97 -6.90 29.15
N VAL A 820 -10.86 -6.15 29.15
CA VAL A 820 -10.54 -5.09 30.13
C VAL A 820 -9.56 -4.11 29.49
N GLY A 821 -9.37 -2.93 30.11
CA GLY A 821 -8.31 -1.98 29.75
C GLY A 821 -8.83 -0.59 29.38
N ALA A 822 -10.12 -0.45 29.02
CA ALA A 822 -10.69 0.86 28.72
C ALA A 822 -10.61 1.79 29.94
N ARG A 823 -10.91 1.28 31.14
CA ARG A 823 -10.81 2.06 32.37
C ARG A 823 -9.38 2.43 32.74
N ASP A 824 -8.42 1.54 32.50
CA ASP A 824 -6.99 1.81 32.68
C ASP A 824 -6.55 2.99 31.80
N LEU A 825 -6.94 3.03 30.53
CA LEU A 825 -6.66 4.16 29.62
C LEU A 825 -7.35 5.46 30.06
N CYS A 826 -8.62 5.37 30.47
CA CYS A 826 -9.40 6.50 30.94
C CYS A 826 -8.83 7.21 32.17
N ASP A 827 -8.07 6.48 32.99
CA ASP A 827 -7.45 6.96 34.22
C ASP A 827 -5.91 7.11 34.12
N TYR A 828 -5.30 6.80 32.96
CA TYR A 828 -3.84 6.72 32.81
C TYR A 828 -3.11 8.00 33.28
N CYS A 829 -3.60 9.16 32.88
CA CYS A 829 -3.04 10.46 33.28
C CYS A 829 -3.11 10.76 34.79
N MET A 830 -3.96 10.04 35.54
CA MET A 830 -4.09 10.19 36.99
C MET A 830 -3.17 9.24 37.76
N ASP A 831 -2.72 8.14 37.15
CA ASP A 831 -1.86 7.13 37.78
C ASP A 831 -0.93 6.44 36.76
N GLN A 832 -0.05 7.22 36.14
CA GLN A 832 0.86 6.74 35.10
C GLN A 832 1.83 5.66 35.60
N ASN A 833 2.13 5.64 36.90
CA ASN A 833 3.07 4.68 37.50
C ASN A 833 2.47 3.27 37.62
N ASN A 834 1.19 3.17 38.00
CA ASN A 834 0.54 1.87 38.16
C ASN A 834 -0.12 1.38 36.86
N LEU A 835 -0.51 2.29 35.96
CA LEU A 835 -1.21 1.98 34.72
C LEU A 835 -0.26 1.92 33.50
N THR A 836 1.00 1.55 33.72
CA THR A 836 1.94 1.35 32.61
C THR A 836 1.54 0.13 31.75
N PRO A 837 1.91 0.09 30.46
CA PRO A 837 1.69 -1.08 29.60
C PRO A 837 2.34 -2.36 30.13
N LYS A 838 3.43 -2.21 30.90
CA LYS A 838 4.07 -3.32 31.60
C LYS A 838 3.13 -3.89 32.67
N ASN A 839 2.64 -3.06 33.59
CA ASN A 839 1.77 -3.52 34.67
C ASN A 839 0.44 -4.08 34.13
N TYR A 840 -0.13 -3.43 33.11
CA TYR A 840 -1.31 -3.94 32.41
C TYR A 840 -1.07 -5.38 31.89
N SER A 841 0.04 -5.59 31.18
CA SER A 841 0.42 -6.92 30.67
C SER A 841 0.70 -7.93 31.78
N GLU A 842 1.34 -7.53 32.88
CA GLU A 842 1.65 -8.41 34.02
C GLU A 842 0.37 -8.87 34.73
N ASN A 843 -0.62 -7.98 34.89
CA ASN A 843 -1.91 -8.35 35.49
C ASN A 843 -2.71 -9.33 34.61
N LEU A 844 -2.66 -9.16 33.28
CA LEU A 844 -3.21 -10.14 32.36
C LEU A 844 -2.49 -11.48 32.44
N MET A 845 -1.15 -11.47 32.49
CA MET A 845 -0.34 -12.68 32.65
C MET A 845 -0.72 -13.43 33.93
N LEU A 846 -0.78 -12.74 35.08
CA LEU A 846 -1.20 -13.35 36.36
C LEU A 846 -2.58 -14.01 36.25
N SER A 847 -3.52 -13.35 35.58
CA SER A 847 -4.88 -13.87 35.38
C SER A 847 -4.89 -15.14 34.52
N LEU A 848 -4.14 -15.13 33.41
CA LEU A 848 -4.03 -16.25 32.49
C LEU A 848 -3.25 -17.42 33.11
N ASP A 849 -2.22 -17.15 33.92
CA ASP A 849 -1.43 -18.17 34.63
C ASP A 849 -2.28 -18.95 35.64
N MET A 850 -3.19 -18.26 36.33
CA MET A 850 -4.14 -18.91 37.23
C MET A 850 -5.09 -19.85 36.49
N LEU A 851 -5.64 -19.42 35.35
CA LEU A 851 -6.46 -20.28 34.49
C LEU A 851 -5.65 -21.47 33.95
N TYR A 852 -4.43 -21.21 33.47
CA TYR A 852 -3.51 -22.22 32.95
C TYR A 852 -3.08 -23.24 34.00
N LYS A 853 -3.05 -22.86 35.27
CA LYS A 853 -2.68 -23.77 36.36
C LYS A 853 -3.85 -24.60 36.87
N GLU A 854 -5.04 -24.01 36.95
CA GLU A 854 -6.15 -24.60 37.71
C GLU A 854 -7.33 -25.10 36.88
N VAL A 855 -7.49 -24.64 35.63
CA VAL A 855 -8.68 -24.96 34.83
C VAL A 855 -8.32 -25.96 33.73
N PRO A 856 -8.92 -27.17 33.73
CA PRO A 856 -8.79 -28.13 32.64
C PRO A 856 -9.80 -27.87 31.52
N ARG A 857 -9.41 -28.24 30.30
CA ARG A 857 -10.24 -28.14 29.08
C ARG A 857 -10.84 -26.76 28.87
N VAL A 858 -9.99 -25.76 28.66
CA VAL A 858 -10.44 -24.37 28.50
C VAL A 858 -9.80 -23.66 27.31
N MET A 859 -10.63 -22.95 26.57
CA MET A 859 -10.20 -21.95 25.60
C MET A 859 -10.47 -20.56 26.18
N VAL A 860 -9.47 -19.68 26.14
CA VAL A 860 -9.59 -18.31 26.61
C VAL A 860 -9.52 -17.35 25.42
N ASN A 861 -10.58 -16.58 25.20
CA ASN A 861 -10.56 -15.42 24.31
C ASN A 861 -10.08 -14.20 25.09
N VAL A 862 -9.04 -13.53 24.59
CA VAL A 862 -8.61 -12.22 25.08
C VAL A 862 -8.94 -11.19 24.01
N VAL A 863 -9.93 -10.34 24.26
CA VAL A 863 -10.30 -9.28 23.32
C VAL A 863 -9.41 -8.06 23.58
N GLU A 864 -8.82 -7.50 22.52
CA GLU A 864 -7.96 -6.33 22.67
C GLU A 864 -8.76 -5.09 23.03
N VAL A 865 -8.14 -4.19 23.80
CA VAL A 865 -8.71 -2.89 24.10
C VAL A 865 -8.92 -2.09 22.80
N LEU A 866 -10.09 -1.46 22.70
CA LEU A 866 -10.48 -0.55 21.62
C LEU A 866 -9.43 0.54 21.39
N GLU A 867 -9.17 0.88 20.12
CA GLU A 867 -8.58 2.18 19.77
C GLU A 867 -9.58 3.30 20.09
N MET A 868 -9.27 4.11 21.12
CA MET A 868 -10.24 5.03 21.72
C MET A 868 -10.38 6.35 20.95
N ASP A 869 -9.41 6.75 20.11
CA ASP A 869 -9.36 8.06 19.41
C ASP A 869 -10.63 8.40 18.62
N PRO A 870 -11.18 7.46 17.82
CA PRO A 870 -12.44 7.68 17.11
C PRO A 870 -13.62 8.09 18.01
N LEU A 871 -13.64 7.67 19.29
CA LEU A 871 -14.73 8.00 20.21
C LEU A 871 -14.84 9.49 20.52
N ARG A 872 -13.75 10.27 20.36
CA ARG A 872 -13.78 11.74 20.53
C ARG A 872 -14.73 12.43 19.55
N ARG A 873 -15.10 11.77 18.46
CA ARG A 873 -16.08 12.29 17.48
C ARG A 873 -17.53 12.19 17.97
N VAL A 874 -17.84 11.31 18.93
CA VAL A 874 -19.18 11.06 19.51
C VAL A 874 -19.62 12.15 20.49
N THR A 875 -19.00 13.34 20.45
CA THR A 875 -19.08 14.34 21.53
C THR A 875 -19.54 15.72 21.08
N LYS A 876 -19.53 16.00 19.77
CA LYS A 876 -19.51 17.39 19.27
C LYS A 876 -20.86 18.13 19.27
N ASP A 877 -22.01 17.45 19.38
CA ASP A 877 -23.33 18.08 19.23
C ASP A 877 -24.29 17.97 20.45
N ALA A 878 -23.91 17.29 21.55
CA ALA A 878 -24.81 17.04 22.69
C ALA A 878 -24.17 17.31 24.06
N LEU A 879 -24.60 18.39 24.73
CA LEU A 879 -24.09 18.86 26.03
C LEU A 879 -24.00 17.76 27.11
N VAL A 880 -24.99 16.86 27.17
CA VAL A 880 -25.04 15.76 28.15
C VAL A 880 -23.92 14.75 27.88
N CYS A 881 -23.70 14.39 26.61
CA CYS A 881 -22.66 13.45 26.22
C CYS A 881 -21.27 14.01 26.49
N THR A 882 -21.02 15.28 26.11
CA THR A 882 -19.75 15.95 26.38
C THR A 882 -19.41 15.96 27.88
N LEU A 883 -20.40 16.23 28.75
CA LEU A 883 -20.18 16.26 30.19
C LEU A 883 -19.93 14.86 30.77
N MET A 884 -20.69 13.86 30.36
CA MET A 884 -20.57 12.50 30.89
C MET A 884 -19.28 11.81 30.46
N GLN A 885 -18.89 11.91 29.17
CA GLN A 885 -17.65 11.33 28.66
C GLN A 885 -16.41 11.93 29.34
N ARG A 886 -16.37 13.26 29.51
CA ARG A 886 -15.27 13.95 30.20
C ARG A 886 -15.11 13.54 31.67
N ASN A 887 -16.21 13.21 32.34
CA ASN A 887 -16.18 12.71 33.72
C ASN A 887 -15.84 11.21 33.78
N ALA A 888 -16.37 10.41 32.85
CA ALA A 888 -16.16 8.97 32.83
C ALA A 888 -14.75 8.59 32.36
N CYS A 889 -14.16 9.34 31.44
CA CYS A 889 -12.89 9.06 30.80
C CYS A 889 -12.04 10.34 30.60
N PRO A 890 -11.62 10.99 31.70
CA PRO A 890 -11.00 12.31 31.67
C PRO A 890 -9.70 12.36 30.88
N CYS A 891 -8.85 11.34 30.97
CA CYS A 891 -7.56 11.33 30.28
C CYS A 891 -7.70 11.25 28.76
N PHE A 892 -8.85 10.82 28.25
CA PHE A 892 -9.10 10.70 26.82
C PHE A 892 -9.87 11.89 26.24
N PHE A 893 -10.88 12.41 26.95
CA PHE A 893 -11.78 13.45 26.41
C PHE A 893 -11.50 14.88 26.88
N ASN A 894 -10.71 15.08 27.93
CA ASN A 894 -10.32 16.43 28.38
C ASN A 894 -9.18 17.04 27.57
N PRO A 895 -8.14 16.29 27.13
CA PRO A 895 -7.07 16.87 26.32
C PRO A 895 -7.59 17.49 25.03
N GLU A 896 -6.96 18.60 24.61
CA GLU A 896 -7.24 19.25 23.33
C GLU A 896 -6.75 18.38 22.16
N GLU A 897 -7.28 18.64 20.97
CA GLU A 897 -6.82 17.96 19.76
C GLU A 897 -5.34 18.25 19.51
N ASN A 898 -4.56 17.25 19.10
CA ASN A 898 -3.11 17.34 18.87
C ASN A 898 -2.27 17.72 20.11
N SER A 899 -2.83 17.62 21.31
CA SER A 899 -2.08 17.86 22.54
C SER A 899 -1.05 16.73 22.81
N PRO A 900 0.08 17.03 23.48
CA PRO A 900 1.02 16.01 23.93
C PRO A 900 0.36 14.94 24.82
N GLU A 901 -0.60 15.35 25.66
CA GLU A 901 -1.34 14.47 26.54
C GLU A 901 -2.19 13.46 25.75
N LEU A 902 -2.91 13.91 24.71
CA LEU A 902 -3.68 13.03 23.84
C LEU A 902 -2.77 12.08 23.05
N THR A 903 -1.65 12.61 22.54
CA THR A 903 -0.66 11.82 21.80
C THR A 903 -0.08 10.70 22.67
N GLU A 904 0.23 11.01 23.93
CA GLU A 904 0.74 10.03 24.89
C GLU A 904 -0.31 8.96 25.23
N VAL A 905 -1.57 9.33 25.48
CA VAL A 905 -2.61 8.34 25.78
C VAL A 905 -2.91 7.44 24.57
N ASN A 906 -2.89 7.99 23.34
CA ASN A 906 -3.01 7.22 22.10
C ASN A 906 -1.85 6.23 21.94
N ARG A 907 -0.61 6.65 22.23
CA ARG A 907 0.56 5.77 22.26
C ARG A 907 0.40 4.64 23.27
N ILE A 908 -0.08 4.94 24.48
CA ILE A 908 -0.31 3.93 25.53
C ILE A 908 -1.40 2.94 25.15
N ASN A 909 -2.47 3.38 24.48
CA ASN A 909 -3.50 2.51 23.93
C ASN A 909 -2.90 1.47 22.97
N GLN A 910 -2.04 1.90 22.05
CA GLN A 910 -1.34 1.01 21.11
C GLN A 910 -0.37 0.07 21.85
N GLU A 911 0.32 0.55 22.87
CA GLU A 911 1.21 -0.30 23.68
C GLU A 911 0.46 -1.38 24.46
N TYR A 912 -0.75 -1.09 24.95
CA TYR A 912 -1.60 -2.11 25.58
C TYR A 912 -1.98 -3.24 24.61
N GLN A 913 -2.38 -2.87 23.38
CA GLN A 913 -2.69 -3.83 22.32
C GLN A 913 -1.46 -4.69 21.98
N MET A 914 -0.31 -4.04 21.70
CA MET A 914 0.95 -4.75 21.41
C MET A 914 1.41 -5.67 22.54
N LYS A 915 1.28 -5.24 23.80
CA LYS A 915 1.67 -6.06 24.96
C LYS A 915 0.76 -7.26 25.14
N THR A 916 -0.55 -7.10 24.89
CA THR A 916 -1.53 -8.20 24.90
C THR A 916 -1.16 -9.25 23.85
N GLU A 917 -0.91 -8.82 22.61
CA GLU A 917 -0.52 -9.72 21.51
C GLU A 917 0.80 -10.45 21.81
N ARG A 918 1.81 -9.75 22.32
CA ARG A 918 3.11 -10.35 22.68
C ARG A 918 2.99 -11.36 23.83
N LEU A 919 2.18 -11.07 24.85
CA LEU A 919 1.95 -11.97 25.97
C LEU A 919 1.37 -13.31 25.48
N VAL A 920 0.33 -13.25 24.65
CA VAL A 920 -0.36 -14.46 24.16
C VAL A 920 0.46 -15.21 23.10
N SER A 921 1.16 -14.49 22.21
CA SER A 921 1.97 -15.13 21.15
C SER A 921 3.28 -15.74 21.66
N GLY A 922 3.76 -15.34 22.84
CA GLY A 922 5.04 -15.75 23.43
C GLY A 922 5.16 -17.24 23.81
N GLY A 923 4.12 -18.06 23.59
CA GLY A 923 4.15 -19.51 23.78
C GLY A 923 4.08 -19.99 25.23
N HIS A 924 3.86 -19.08 26.18
CA HIS A 924 3.76 -19.40 27.62
C HIS A 924 2.66 -20.45 27.93
N TYR A 925 1.62 -20.48 27.10
CA TYR A 925 0.43 -21.33 27.28
C TYR A 925 0.37 -22.52 26.31
N ASP A 926 1.45 -22.82 25.57
CA ASP A 926 1.48 -23.88 24.55
C ASP A 926 1.78 -25.28 25.14
N GLY A 927 1.99 -25.40 26.46
CA GLY A 927 2.44 -26.64 27.12
C GLY A 927 1.35 -27.67 27.43
N ARG A 928 0.08 -27.36 27.15
CA ARG A 928 -1.09 -28.22 27.45
C ARG A 928 -1.98 -28.36 26.23
N GLU A 929 -2.33 -29.60 25.90
CA GLU A 929 -3.30 -29.88 24.82
C GLU A 929 -4.72 -29.41 25.16
N ASP A 930 -5.05 -29.30 26.45
CA ASP A 930 -6.38 -28.94 26.92
C ASP A 930 -6.54 -27.46 27.31
N PHE A 931 -5.58 -26.61 26.94
CA PHE A 931 -5.60 -25.18 27.24
C PHE A 931 -5.10 -24.34 26.06
N THR A 932 -5.76 -23.21 25.77
CA THR A 932 -5.19 -22.21 24.86
C THR A 932 -5.70 -20.80 25.17
N VAL A 933 -4.91 -19.80 24.81
CA VAL A 933 -5.30 -18.39 24.82
C VAL A 933 -5.23 -17.87 23.39
N VAL A 934 -6.29 -17.19 22.94
CA VAL A 934 -6.38 -16.62 21.60
C VAL A 934 -6.79 -15.16 21.69
N VAL A 935 -5.99 -14.29 21.07
CA VAL A 935 -6.31 -12.86 20.93
C VAL A 935 -7.38 -12.69 19.86
N GLN A 936 -8.35 -11.81 20.14
CA GLN A 936 -9.40 -11.42 19.21
C GLN A 936 -9.28 -9.91 18.93
N PRO A 937 -8.55 -9.51 17.87
CA PRO A 937 -8.11 -8.11 17.68
C PRO A 937 -9.09 -7.24 16.89
N TYR A 938 -10.37 -7.60 16.76
CA TYR A 938 -11.35 -6.84 15.95
C TYR A 938 -11.63 -5.41 16.47
N PHE A 939 -10.98 -4.98 17.55
CA PHE A 939 -11.00 -3.63 18.08
C PHE A 939 -9.68 -2.86 17.96
N ARG A 940 -8.66 -3.48 17.35
CA ARG A 940 -7.32 -2.89 17.19
C ARG A 940 -7.36 -1.59 16.40
N ASN A 941 -8.08 -1.60 15.28
CA ASN A 941 -8.29 -0.46 14.40
C ASN A 941 -9.78 -0.09 14.40
N ALA A 942 -10.24 0.50 15.49
CA ALA A 942 -11.66 0.76 15.67
C ALA A 942 -12.15 2.00 14.92
N PHE A 943 -13.44 2.05 14.59
CA PHE A 943 -14.10 3.25 14.08
C PHE A 943 -15.53 3.37 14.59
N VAL A 944 -16.04 4.60 14.55
CA VAL A 944 -17.42 4.93 14.89
C VAL A 944 -18.26 4.95 13.62
N PRO A 945 -19.33 4.12 13.51
CA PRO A 945 -20.24 4.19 12.38
C PRO A 945 -20.90 5.58 12.27
N PHE A 946 -21.11 6.06 11.04
CA PHE A 946 -21.76 7.33 10.77
C PHE A 946 -23.15 7.10 10.15
N ILE A 947 -24.10 7.96 10.50
CA ILE A 947 -25.36 8.08 9.76
C ILE A 947 -25.17 8.89 8.48
N GLY A 948 -26.14 8.83 7.57
CA GLY A 948 -26.08 9.39 6.21
C GLY A 948 -25.74 10.89 6.08
N ASP A 949 -25.69 11.65 7.17
CA ASP A 949 -25.29 13.06 7.23
C ASP A 949 -23.86 13.29 7.76
N GLY A 950 -23.05 12.24 7.96
CA GLY A 950 -21.68 12.35 8.46
C GLY A 950 -21.57 12.55 9.97
N LYS A 951 -22.67 12.41 10.72
CA LYS A 951 -22.66 12.38 12.19
C LYS A 951 -22.47 10.96 12.73
N PRO A 952 -21.82 10.78 13.89
CA PRO A 952 -21.78 9.50 14.57
C PRO A 952 -23.18 8.90 14.74
N ASP A 953 -23.33 7.62 14.43
CA ASP A 953 -24.56 6.88 14.72
C ASP A 953 -24.62 6.61 16.24
N LEU A 954 -25.27 7.53 16.95
CA LEU A 954 -25.40 7.46 18.41
C LEU A 954 -26.19 6.23 18.88
N SER A 955 -26.89 5.51 18.00
CA SER A 955 -27.63 4.31 18.40
C SER A 955 -26.71 3.12 18.76
N PHE A 956 -25.41 3.20 18.48
CA PHE A 956 -24.40 2.26 18.98
C PHE A 956 -23.96 2.53 20.42
N PHE A 957 -24.34 3.68 20.99
CA PHE A 957 -23.96 4.09 22.33
C PHE A 957 -25.18 4.18 23.26
N SER A 958 -24.92 4.03 24.55
CA SER A 958 -25.87 4.28 25.62
C SER A 958 -26.11 5.79 25.77
N VAL A 959 -26.96 6.15 26.73
CA VAL A 959 -27.39 7.54 26.98
C VAL A 959 -26.28 8.49 27.41
N ASP A 960 -25.10 7.96 27.77
CA ASP A 960 -23.89 8.73 28.07
C ASP A 960 -22.94 8.91 26.88
N CYS A 961 -23.32 8.38 25.70
CA CYS A 961 -22.50 8.34 24.50
C CYS A 961 -21.13 7.66 24.69
N PHE A 962 -20.95 6.84 25.74
CA PHE A 962 -19.67 6.23 26.08
C PHE A 962 -19.80 4.71 26.24
N HIS A 963 -20.67 4.26 27.16
CA HIS A 963 -21.02 2.85 27.20
C HIS A 963 -21.72 2.46 25.90
N ILE A 964 -21.54 1.21 25.48
CA ILE A 964 -22.12 0.68 24.25
C ILE A 964 -23.58 0.24 24.45
N SER A 965 -24.41 0.39 23.43
CA SER A 965 -25.83 0.01 23.47
C SER A 965 -26.05 -1.48 23.18
N GLU A 966 -27.29 -1.96 23.37
CA GLU A 966 -27.72 -3.32 22.98
C GLU A 966 -27.41 -3.63 21.50
N ARG A 967 -27.48 -2.61 20.63
CA ARG A 967 -27.08 -2.72 19.22
C ARG A 967 -25.60 -3.04 19.07
N ALA A 968 -24.73 -2.26 19.71
CA ALA A 968 -23.29 -2.49 19.65
C ALA A 968 -22.89 -3.82 20.30
N HIS A 969 -23.57 -4.21 21.38
CA HIS A 969 -23.41 -5.52 22.00
C HIS A 969 -23.69 -6.67 21.02
N ALA A 970 -24.75 -6.57 20.21
CA ALA A 970 -25.04 -7.56 19.18
C ALA A 970 -23.91 -7.64 18.13
N GLU A 971 -23.40 -6.49 17.67
CA GLU A 971 -22.31 -6.45 16.69
C GLU A 971 -20.98 -6.99 17.25
N MET A 972 -20.68 -6.72 18.52
CA MET A 972 -19.50 -7.29 19.20
C MET A 972 -19.57 -8.81 19.31
N ALA A 973 -20.76 -9.37 19.54
CA ALA A 973 -20.95 -10.80 19.60
C ALA A 973 -20.68 -11.46 18.23
N ILE A 974 -21.16 -10.85 17.13
CA ILE A 974 -20.90 -11.29 15.76
C ILE A 974 -19.40 -11.19 15.47
N ALA A 975 -18.77 -10.06 15.79
CA ALA A 975 -17.35 -9.83 15.57
C ALA A 975 -16.50 -10.88 16.32
N LEU A 976 -16.77 -11.11 17.62
CA LEU A 976 -16.07 -12.15 18.38
C LEU A 976 -16.23 -13.54 17.76
N TRP A 977 -17.47 -13.92 17.41
CA TRP A 977 -17.75 -15.22 16.81
C TRP A 977 -17.00 -15.40 15.49
N ASN A 978 -17.09 -14.44 14.58
CA ASN A 978 -16.42 -14.51 13.29
C ASN A 978 -14.90 -14.58 13.46
N ASN A 979 -14.34 -13.80 14.39
CA ASN A 979 -12.91 -13.78 14.67
C ASN A 979 -12.41 -15.11 15.27
N MET A 980 -13.23 -15.81 16.04
CA MET A 980 -12.94 -17.19 16.49
C MET A 980 -12.86 -18.20 15.32
N LEU A 981 -13.53 -17.92 14.21
CA LEU A 981 -13.52 -18.73 12.99
C LEU A 981 -12.48 -18.29 11.95
N GLU A 982 -11.58 -17.38 12.32
CA GLU A 982 -10.47 -16.95 11.46
C GLU A 982 -9.13 -17.49 11.97
N PRO A 983 -8.23 -17.97 11.06
CA PRO A 983 -6.90 -18.41 11.45
C PRO A 983 -6.11 -17.34 12.21
N VAL A 984 -5.37 -17.74 13.24
CA VAL A 984 -4.45 -16.86 13.98
C VAL A 984 -3.41 -16.29 13.01
N GLY A 985 -3.22 -14.97 13.04
CA GLY A 985 -2.39 -14.23 12.08
C GLY A 985 -3.13 -13.76 10.82
N ARG A 986 -4.40 -14.17 10.63
CA ARG A 986 -5.31 -13.69 9.56
C ARG A 986 -6.66 -13.23 10.11
N LYS A 987 -6.70 -12.92 11.39
CA LYS A 987 -7.90 -12.41 12.08
C LYS A 987 -8.19 -10.98 11.62
N GLN A 988 -9.47 -10.64 11.46
CA GLN A 988 -9.93 -9.28 11.27
C GLN A 988 -9.51 -8.41 12.48
N VAL A 989 -8.98 -7.23 12.19
CA VAL A 989 -8.41 -6.29 13.19
C VAL A 989 -9.23 -5.00 13.38
N TYR A 990 -10.43 -4.93 12.82
CA TYR A 990 -11.30 -3.75 12.85
C TYR A 990 -12.77 -4.13 13.10
N ASN A 991 -13.60 -3.19 13.54
CA ASN A 991 -15.00 -3.45 13.88
C ASN A 991 -15.94 -3.19 12.70
N ASN A 992 -16.65 -4.20 12.18
CA ASN A 992 -17.68 -3.99 11.15
C ASN A 992 -19.08 -3.84 11.79
N PHE A 993 -19.34 -2.67 12.37
CA PHE A 993 -20.59 -2.37 13.08
C PHE A 993 -21.66 -1.79 12.13
N THR A 994 -22.13 -2.64 11.23
CA THR A 994 -23.24 -2.39 10.30
C THR A 994 -24.43 -3.24 10.69
N TYR A 995 -25.69 -2.78 10.55
CA TYR A 995 -26.80 -3.68 10.85
C TYR A 995 -27.07 -4.61 9.66
N ASP A 996 -26.75 -5.89 9.82
CA ASP A 996 -27.12 -6.96 8.89
C ASP A 996 -27.30 -8.25 9.67
N ARG A 997 -28.50 -8.83 9.56
CA ARG A 997 -28.89 -10.04 10.28
C ARG A 997 -28.14 -11.28 9.81
N THR A 998 -27.53 -11.26 8.62
CA THR A 998 -26.92 -12.44 7.98
C THR A 998 -25.42 -12.60 8.19
N LYS A 999 -24.77 -11.69 8.95
CA LYS A 999 -23.30 -11.61 9.12
C LYS A 999 -22.63 -12.75 9.90
N ILE A 1000 -23.38 -13.67 10.47
CA ILE A 1000 -22.78 -14.77 11.24
C ILE A 1000 -22.14 -15.77 10.29
N ASN A 1001 -20.82 -15.92 10.39
CA ASN A 1001 -20.08 -16.91 9.61
C ASN A 1001 -20.32 -18.32 10.13
N CYS A 1002 -20.29 -19.28 9.21
CA CYS A 1002 -20.35 -20.70 9.53
C CYS A 1002 -18.95 -21.32 9.58
N PRO A 1003 -18.69 -22.28 10.49
CA PRO A 1003 -17.47 -23.07 10.44
C PRO A 1003 -17.34 -23.79 9.09
N PHE A 1004 -16.12 -23.89 8.55
CA PHE A 1004 -15.86 -24.59 7.30
C PHE A 1004 -16.06 -26.11 7.44
N GLU A 1005 -16.51 -26.79 6.39
CA GLU A 1005 -16.73 -28.24 6.43
C GLU A 1005 -15.42 -29.04 6.59
N ASP A 1006 -14.35 -28.60 5.93
CA ASP A 1006 -13.02 -29.19 5.98
C ASP A 1006 -12.25 -28.82 7.25
N GLN A 1007 -12.58 -27.66 7.85
CA GLN A 1007 -11.97 -27.14 9.08
C GLN A 1007 -13.05 -26.70 10.08
N PRO A 1008 -13.80 -27.63 10.69
CA PRO A 1008 -14.95 -27.33 11.54
C PRO A 1008 -14.56 -26.89 12.96
N PHE A 1009 -13.30 -26.52 13.17
CA PHE A 1009 -12.73 -26.21 14.48
C PHE A 1009 -12.70 -24.71 14.73
N ILE A 1010 -12.71 -24.32 16.01
CA ILE A 1010 -12.37 -22.96 16.41
C ILE A 1010 -10.86 -22.78 16.24
N PHE A 1011 -10.45 -21.67 15.64
CA PHE A 1011 -9.04 -21.45 15.33
C PHE A 1011 -8.22 -21.08 16.57
N THR A 1012 -7.09 -21.76 16.67
CA THR A 1012 -6.04 -21.65 17.68
C THR A 1012 -4.71 -21.50 16.96
N LYS A 1013 -3.62 -21.18 17.68
CA LYS A 1013 -2.29 -21.05 17.07
C LYS A 1013 -1.86 -22.32 16.31
N VAL A 1014 -2.18 -23.51 16.83
CA VAL A 1014 -1.72 -24.80 16.28
C VAL A 1014 -2.48 -25.20 15.02
N ASN A 1015 -3.81 -25.10 15.03
CA ASN A 1015 -4.64 -25.51 13.88
C ASN A 1015 -4.77 -24.41 12.79
N SER A 1016 -4.08 -23.28 12.94
CA SER A 1016 -4.00 -22.21 11.92
C SER A 1016 -2.84 -22.40 10.93
N LEU A 1017 -1.96 -23.39 11.13
CA LEU A 1017 -0.83 -23.68 10.25
C LEU A 1017 -1.28 -24.54 9.05
N PRO A 1018 -0.76 -24.31 7.82
CA PRO A 1018 -1.09 -25.13 6.66
C PRO A 1018 -0.69 -26.59 6.90
N SER A 1019 -1.62 -27.52 6.66
CA SER A 1019 -1.27 -28.94 6.61
C SER A 1019 -0.44 -29.22 5.34
N PRO A 1020 0.57 -30.13 5.40
CA PRO A 1020 1.31 -30.52 4.21
C PRO A 1020 0.37 -31.14 3.16
N PRO A 1021 0.67 -31.01 1.84
CA PRO A 1021 -0.25 -31.44 0.79
C PRO A 1021 -0.45 -32.95 0.84
N VAL A 1022 -1.69 -33.39 1.03
CA VAL A 1022 -2.09 -34.79 0.82
C VAL A 1022 -2.44 -34.95 -0.65
N THR A 1023 -1.67 -35.76 -1.37
CA THR A 1023 -1.93 -36.12 -2.78
C THR A 1023 -3.32 -36.78 -2.88
N PRO A 1024 -4.24 -36.29 -3.73
CA PRO A 1024 -5.57 -36.89 -3.85
C PRO A 1024 -5.49 -38.20 -4.65
N THR A 1025 -5.80 -39.33 -4.01
CA THR A 1025 -6.10 -40.58 -4.71
C THR A 1025 -7.51 -40.52 -5.29
N ALA A 1026 -7.62 -40.73 -6.60
CA ALA A 1026 -8.87 -40.71 -7.35
C ALA A 1026 -9.86 -41.83 -6.90
N PRO A 1027 -11.19 -41.62 -7.02
CA PRO A 1027 -12.19 -42.62 -6.69
C PRO A 1027 -12.39 -43.62 -7.84
N VAL A 1028 -12.41 -44.92 -7.53
CA VAL A 1028 -12.84 -45.99 -8.46
C VAL A 1028 -14.22 -46.50 -8.02
N PRO A 1029 -15.17 -46.78 -8.94
CA PRO A 1029 -16.55 -47.14 -8.61
C PRO A 1029 -16.70 -48.64 -8.27
N ASN A 1030 -17.59 -48.94 -7.32
CA ASN A 1030 -18.04 -50.30 -6.98
C ASN A 1030 -19.08 -50.83 -7.98
N PRO A 1031 -19.05 -52.16 -8.25
CA PRO A 1031 -20.26 -52.97 -8.08
C PRO A 1031 -19.99 -54.30 -7.34
N GLY A 1032 -20.96 -54.73 -6.54
CA GLY A 1032 -20.78 -55.73 -5.49
C GLY A 1032 -21.14 -57.20 -5.80
N THR A 1033 -21.15 -57.94 -4.68
CA THR A 1033 -21.77 -59.25 -4.35
C THR A 1033 -21.17 -60.54 -4.93
N THR A 1034 -20.42 -61.31 -4.12
CA THR A 1034 -20.85 -62.56 -3.42
C THR A 1034 -19.68 -63.26 -2.67
N THR A 1035 -20.00 -63.85 -1.51
CA THR A 1035 -19.19 -64.66 -0.53
C THR A 1035 -18.79 -66.07 -1.05
N PRO A 1036 -17.96 -66.94 -0.36
CA PRO A 1036 -17.45 -66.92 1.03
C PRO A 1036 -15.93 -67.26 1.25
N SER A 1037 -15.47 -67.03 2.50
CA SER A 1037 -14.26 -67.46 3.28
C SER A 1037 -13.39 -68.66 2.80
N PRO A 1038 -12.09 -68.82 3.20
CA PRO A 1038 -11.57 -68.54 4.55
C PRO A 1038 -10.17 -67.91 4.70
N VAL A 1039 -9.93 -67.54 5.95
CA VAL A 1039 -8.75 -66.94 6.60
C VAL A 1039 -7.40 -67.50 6.14
N ALA A 1040 -6.41 -66.63 5.96
CA ALA A 1040 -5.00 -66.91 6.19
C ALA A 1040 -4.32 -65.73 6.91
N GLN A 1041 -3.65 -66.02 8.01
CA GLN A 1041 -2.81 -65.10 8.78
C GLN A 1041 -1.46 -64.86 8.09
N CYS A 1042 -0.97 -63.62 8.26
CA CYS A 1042 0.41 -63.11 8.23
C CYS A 1042 1.27 -63.33 6.97
N ASP A 1043 1.85 -62.26 6.40
CA ASP A 1043 3.17 -61.80 6.85
C ASP A 1043 3.62 -60.46 6.21
N SER A 1044 4.45 -59.74 6.96
CA SER A 1044 5.11 -58.50 6.59
C SER A 1044 6.42 -58.75 5.84
N SER A 1045 6.58 -58.17 4.65
CA SER A 1045 7.80 -57.50 4.14
C SER A 1045 7.79 -57.47 2.61
N MET A 1046 7.75 -56.27 2.02
CA MET A 1046 8.06 -56.11 0.60
C MET A 1046 9.58 -56.26 0.42
N PRO A 1047 10.06 -57.17 -0.43
CA PRO A 1047 11.49 -57.35 -0.61
C PRO A 1047 12.10 -56.17 -1.37
N VAL A 1048 13.25 -55.69 -0.87
CA VAL A 1048 13.98 -54.47 -1.26
C VAL A 1048 14.30 -54.37 -2.77
N TRP A 1049 14.18 -55.47 -3.53
CA TRP A 1049 14.41 -55.46 -4.98
C TRP A 1049 13.25 -54.84 -5.78
N VAL A 1050 12.03 -54.77 -5.24
CA VAL A 1050 10.86 -54.25 -5.98
C VAL A 1050 10.99 -52.75 -6.31
N PRO A 1051 11.39 -51.86 -5.38
CA PRO A 1051 11.67 -50.46 -5.70
C PRO A 1051 12.85 -50.29 -6.67
N VAL A 1052 13.87 -51.15 -6.57
CA VAL A 1052 15.07 -51.09 -7.42
C VAL A 1052 14.74 -51.44 -8.87
N VAL A 1053 13.92 -52.47 -9.09
CA VAL A 1053 13.46 -52.84 -10.44
C VAL A 1053 12.56 -51.74 -11.04
N LEU A 1054 11.67 -51.14 -10.25
CA LEU A 1054 10.85 -50.01 -10.71
C LEU A 1054 11.71 -48.78 -11.06
N GLY A 1055 12.75 -48.49 -10.28
CA GLY A 1055 13.70 -47.41 -10.55
C GLY A 1055 14.49 -47.62 -11.84
N ILE A 1056 15.03 -48.83 -12.06
CA ILE A 1056 15.77 -49.17 -13.29
C ILE A 1056 14.84 -49.12 -14.51
N THR A 1057 13.62 -49.62 -14.39
CA THR A 1057 12.65 -49.61 -15.50
C THR A 1057 12.24 -48.18 -15.86
N GLY A 1058 12.02 -47.31 -14.86
CA GLY A 1058 11.76 -45.89 -15.07
C GLY A 1058 12.92 -45.15 -15.75
N LEU A 1059 14.16 -45.48 -15.39
CA LEU A 1059 15.36 -44.88 -15.97
C LEU A 1059 15.53 -45.28 -17.44
N LEU A 1060 15.26 -46.54 -17.79
CA LEU A 1060 15.30 -47.03 -19.17
C LEU A 1060 14.21 -46.40 -20.05
N ILE A 1061 13.00 -46.21 -19.50
CA ILE A 1061 11.92 -45.49 -20.19
C ILE A 1061 12.31 -44.03 -20.42
N GLY A 1062 12.86 -43.36 -19.40
CA GLY A 1062 13.34 -41.97 -19.49
C GLY A 1062 14.44 -41.79 -20.55
N TRP A 1063 15.39 -42.72 -20.64
CA TRP A 1063 16.40 -42.72 -21.72
C TRP A 1063 15.79 -42.97 -23.09
N GLY A 1064 14.82 -43.89 -23.21
CA GLY A 1064 14.11 -44.14 -24.46
C GLY A 1064 13.39 -42.89 -24.98
N VAL A 1065 12.68 -42.16 -24.11
CA VAL A 1065 11.97 -40.93 -24.46
C VAL A 1065 12.94 -39.82 -24.85
N THR A 1066 14.01 -39.61 -24.08
CA THR A 1066 15.02 -38.59 -24.37
C THR A 1066 15.74 -38.87 -25.69
N TRP A 1067 16.06 -40.13 -25.98
CA TRP A 1067 16.67 -40.52 -27.26
C TRP A 1067 15.73 -40.30 -28.44
N LEU A 1068 14.43 -40.60 -28.28
CA LEU A 1068 13.43 -40.35 -29.32
C LEU A 1068 13.30 -38.85 -29.62
N PHE A 1069 13.31 -38.01 -28.58
CA PHE A 1069 13.21 -36.56 -28.70
C PHE A 1069 14.43 -35.96 -29.41
N MET A 1070 15.63 -36.41 -29.04
CA MET A 1070 16.89 -36.01 -29.67
C MET A 1070 16.95 -36.46 -31.14
N SER A 1071 16.51 -37.69 -31.44
CA SER A 1071 16.49 -38.22 -32.81
C SER A 1071 15.45 -37.50 -33.70
N CYS A 1072 14.30 -37.11 -33.14
CA CYS A 1072 13.33 -36.26 -33.82
C CYS A 1072 13.88 -34.84 -34.11
N ARG A 1073 14.58 -34.22 -33.16
CA ARG A 1073 15.26 -32.93 -33.36
C ARG A 1073 16.32 -33.00 -34.46
N GLU A 1074 17.12 -34.08 -34.49
CA GLU A 1074 18.17 -34.25 -35.49
C GLU A 1074 17.57 -34.47 -36.89
N ARG A 1075 16.46 -35.22 -37.01
CA ARG A 1075 15.73 -35.37 -38.27
C ARG A 1075 15.09 -34.07 -38.76
N GLN A 1076 14.57 -33.23 -37.86
CA GLN A 1076 14.04 -31.90 -38.21
C GLN A 1076 15.16 -30.94 -38.65
N SER A 1077 16.31 -30.97 -37.98
CA SER A 1077 17.50 -30.20 -38.37
C SER A 1077 17.99 -30.58 -39.77
N LYS A 1078 18.09 -31.89 -40.07
CA LYS A 1078 18.48 -32.37 -41.41
C LYS A 1078 17.46 -32.01 -42.50
N ARG A 1079 16.16 -31.96 -42.18
CA ARG A 1079 15.13 -31.48 -43.13
C ARG A 1079 15.27 -29.99 -43.45
N LYS A 1080 15.47 -29.14 -42.45
CA LYS A 1080 15.69 -27.70 -42.64
C LYS A 1080 16.95 -27.39 -43.47
N MET A 1081 17.98 -28.21 -43.31
CA MET A 1081 19.24 -28.03 -44.07
C MET A 1081 19.09 -28.43 -45.56
N VAL A 1082 18.20 -29.37 -45.88
CA VAL A 1082 17.90 -29.76 -47.27
C VAL A 1082 16.95 -28.77 -47.95
N GLU A 1083 16.00 -28.18 -47.23
CA GLU A 1083 15.10 -27.13 -47.76
C GLU A 1083 15.87 -25.82 -48.07
N GLY A 1084 16.80 -25.39 -47.19
CA GLY A 1084 17.62 -24.20 -47.44
C GLY A 1084 18.61 -24.30 -48.61
N LEU A 1085 18.96 -25.52 -49.03
CA LEU A 1085 19.83 -25.77 -50.19
C LEU A 1085 19.08 -25.79 -51.53
N ILE A 1086 17.74 -25.88 -51.50
CA ILE A 1086 16.89 -25.84 -52.70
C ILE A 1086 16.38 -24.41 -52.99
N GLU A 1087 16.26 -23.55 -51.98
CA GLU A 1087 15.82 -22.15 -52.15
C GLU A 1087 16.90 -21.20 -52.71
N MET A 1088 18.20 -21.49 -52.56
CA MET A 1088 19.28 -20.63 -53.11
C MET A 1088 19.59 -20.83 -54.61
N LYS A 1089 18.67 -21.43 -55.38
CA LYS A 1089 18.83 -21.60 -56.83
C LYS A 1089 17.66 -21.10 -57.69
N GLY A 1090 16.75 -20.31 -57.14
CA GLY A 1090 15.64 -19.73 -57.89
C GLY A 1090 15.48 -18.23 -57.66
N THR A 1091 15.84 -17.44 -58.68
CA THR A 1091 15.40 -16.05 -58.97
C THR A 1091 15.98 -14.96 -58.05
N GLY A 1092 16.68 -13.91 -58.53
CA GLY A 1092 16.86 -13.40 -59.89
C GLY A 1092 15.76 -12.42 -60.29
N PHE A 1093 15.62 -11.31 -59.55
CA PHE A 1093 15.57 -9.90 -60.00
C PHE A 1093 15.30 -8.98 -58.79
#